data_AF-C3X1W1-F1
#
_entry.id   AF-C3X1W1-F1
#
_cell.length_a   1.000
_cell.length_b   1.000
_cell.length_c   1.000
_cell.angle_alpha   90.00
_cell.angle_beta   90.00
_cell.angle_gamma   90.00
#
_symmetry.space_group_name_H-M   'P 1'
#
loop_
_entity.id
_entity.type
_entity.pdbx_description
1 polymer ?
#
loop_
_entity_poly.entity_id
_entity_poly.type
_entity_poly.pdbx_seq_one_letter_code
_entity_poly.pdbx_strand_id
1 'polypeptide(L)'
;MDSSLHSDITLRLAEFNFKPKGKWLREGVCPGCGQKELYTHAESPWLLKCGRLNNCGYEAHVKELYPDLFDNWSNRYPALPAKNPNATADAYMQHARGFDLKKVSSWYTQESHFDQRKNIGSATVRFPVGTGYWERLIDQPHRFGSQKAKFKPGMTYQGEWWTPPTGGLARAKEIWLVEGIFDAIALYHHDITAVALLSCTNYPDKALANLMRTQEGQNCKLIWALDSDHAGRAYTLRWIERATEEGWTCEARQIPQKKKHKLDWNDMHQRDRLFEKDLETYRFHGAMLTAKTPAEKALLIYEYDGKKSEFHFDFKNRLYWFKLDIDAYSKARNMQDDSHDADNMTEEQKRHAALMASHNVRPIANCLPKPLYFQENRITDESWYYFRVEFPHDGIAVKNTFTSAHIASAAEFKKRLLAIAPGAMYSGTNAMLDRIMEDELYNIRRVETVDFIGYSIEHGCYVLGDVAVKDGCFYELNNEDFFDIGKLSLKSLNKSVSLRINRKADEYRRDWLDLLWTAFGAKGLAALTFWFGSLFAEQIRALHSSYPFLEIIGEAGAGKSTLIEFLWKLFGRGGYEGFDPSKSSLAARARNFAQVSGLPVVLIESDRERAEGNNPHVRSFDWDELKTAYNGRSVRARGMATGGNETYEPPFRGSVVISQNNAVNASEAILSRIVHLNFDRSEQTKATGEAADALKFMEVDEVSGFVLAAAKREAEVMETVKERTPVYIDELRQEGTIRFPRLIENHAQMLALADALEKVVRLTPEQKKSLDTQLRRMAVERQQVINSDHPLVQEFWEAFDYLDGTDMPKMNHSRDLSLIAVNLNHFVQEAAEKRQQVPPLRELKKLLKTSRNRKYLGQRPVNSNIWGKDGAGKTVKCWIFENTR
;
A
#
# COMPACT_ATOMS: atom_id res chain seq x y z
N MET A 1 24.07 4.74 -33.14
CA MET A 1 23.02 3.90 -32.54
C MET A 1 22.50 2.99 -33.65
N ASP A 2 22.10 1.75 -33.35
CA ASP A 2 21.46 0.89 -34.36
C ASP A 2 20.14 1.52 -34.85
N SER A 3 19.85 1.35 -36.15
CA SER A 3 18.71 1.99 -36.83
C SER A 3 17.34 1.52 -36.32
N SER A 4 17.21 0.24 -35.95
CA SER A 4 15.96 -0.28 -35.40
C SER A 4 15.71 0.27 -34.00
N LEU A 5 16.74 0.29 -33.14
CA LEU A 5 16.62 0.81 -31.77
C LEU A 5 16.33 2.31 -31.75
N HIS A 6 16.98 3.05 -32.66
CA HIS A 6 16.70 4.47 -32.86
C HIS A 6 15.25 4.73 -33.26
N SER A 7 14.71 3.93 -34.19
CA SER A 7 13.32 4.06 -34.64
C SER A 7 12.32 3.84 -33.50
N ASP A 8 12.47 2.78 -32.70
CA ASP A 8 11.57 2.48 -31.58
C ASP A 8 11.59 3.58 -30.51
N ILE A 9 12.79 4.06 -30.17
CA ILE A 9 12.94 5.17 -29.21
C ILE A 9 12.27 6.42 -29.77
N THR A 10 12.52 6.76 -31.04
CA THR A 10 11.94 7.96 -31.67
C THR A 10 10.42 7.91 -31.70
N LEU A 11 9.83 6.74 -31.95
CA LEU A 11 8.37 6.54 -31.90
C LEU A 11 7.81 6.82 -30.51
N ARG A 12 8.45 6.31 -29.46
CA ARG A 12 8.02 6.53 -28.06
C ARG A 12 8.15 7.99 -27.64
N LEU A 13 9.23 8.66 -28.05
CA LEU A 13 9.49 10.07 -27.74
C LEU A 13 8.46 11.04 -28.30
N ALA A 14 7.60 10.60 -29.23
CA ALA A 14 6.50 11.40 -29.76
C ALA A 14 5.54 11.90 -28.66
N GLU A 15 5.43 11.18 -27.53
CA GLU A 15 4.59 11.59 -26.38
C GLU A 15 4.97 12.97 -25.82
N PHE A 16 6.23 13.38 -25.98
CA PHE A 16 6.73 14.68 -25.52
C PHE A 16 6.54 15.80 -26.56
N ASN A 17 5.97 15.53 -27.74
CA ASN A 17 5.68 16.54 -28.77
C ASN A 17 6.91 17.37 -29.21
N PHE A 18 8.07 16.72 -29.39
CA PHE A 18 9.28 17.39 -29.86
C PHE A 18 9.14 17.95 -31.29
N LYS A 19 9.90 19.01 -31.58
CA LYS A 19 10.14 19.51 -32.93
C LYS A 19 11.60 19.29 -33.35
N PRO A 20 11.85 18.79 -34.56
CA PRO A 20 13.21 18.65 -35.07
C PRO A 20 13.83 20.03 -35.35
N LYS A 21 15.02 20.27 -34.79
CA LYS A 21 15.85 21.46 -35.04
C LYS A 21 17.30 21.04 -35.25
N GLY A 22 17.68 20.80 -36.50
CA GLY A 22 19.02 20.33 -36.86
C GLY A 22 19.32 18.99 -36.20
N LYS A 23 20.44 18.90 -35.47
CA LYS A 23 20.87 17.69 -34.75
C LYS A 23 20.10 17.43 -33.43
N TRP A 24 19.10 18.24 -33.09
CA TRP A 24 18.40 18.17 -31.82
C TRP A 24 16.89 18.04 -32.02
N LEU A 25 16.25 17.28 -31.13
CA LEU A 25 14.82 17.34 -30.86
C LEU A 25 14.63 18.37 -29.74
N ARG A 26 13.86 19.44 -29.99
CA ARG A 26 13.65 20.57 -29.05
C ARG A 26 12.16 20.88 -28.89
N GLU A 27 11.85 21.82 -28.00
CA GLU A 27 10.47 22.26 -27.72
C GLU A 27 9.54 21.14 -27.21
N GLY A 28 10.09 20.04 -26.70
CA GLY A 28 9.28 18.99 -26.11
C GLY A 28 8.66 19.44 -24.79
N VAL A 29 7.49 18.92 -24.47
CA VAL A 29 6.79 19.16 -23.20
C VAL A 29 7.52 18.41 -22.09
N CYS A 30 8.15 19.16 -21.19
CA CYS A 30 8.88 18.60 -20.07
C CYS A 30 7.92 17.95 -19.07
N PRO A 31 8.06 16.65 -18.75
CA PRO A 31 7.18 15.99 -17.79
C PRO A 31 7.37 16.50 -16.35
N GLY A 32 8.51 17.14 -16.06
CA GLY A 32 8.79 17.73 -14.75
C GLY A 32 8.12 19.08 -14.50
N CYS A 33 7.93 19.93 -15.52
CA CYS A 33 7.38 21.29 -15.34
C CYS A 33 6.27 21.69 -16.32
N GLY A 34 5.89 20.82 -17.25
CA GLY A 34 4.86 21.05 -18.26
C GLY A 34 5.24 22.05 -19.36
N GLN A 35 6.41 22.69 -19.30
CA GLN A 35 6.85 23.69 -20.28
C GLN A 35 7.51 23.04 -21.50
N LYS A 36 7.39 23.70 -22.66
CA LYS A 36 7.97 23.27 -23.97
C LYS A 36 9.47 23.54 -24.07
N GLU A 37 10.23 23.04 -23.10
CA GLU A 37 11.66 23.30 -22.94
C GLU A 37 12.48 21.99 -22.87
N LEU A 38 11.86 20.84 -23.12
CA LEU A 38 12.55 19.56 -23.17
C LEU A 38 13.33 19.45 -24.49
N TYR A 39 14.54 18.89 -24.41
CA TYR A 39 15.37 18.61 -25.58
C TYR A 39 16.18 17.30 -25.44
N THR A 40 16.55 16.69 -26.57
CA THR A 40 17.44 15.53 -26.68
C THR A 40 18.13 15.52 -28.05
N HIS A 41 19.22 14.76 -28.22
CA HIS A 41 19.92 14.65 -29.51
C HIS A 41 19.11 13.80 -30.49
N ALA A 42 18.99 14.22 -31.75
CA ALA A 42 18.13 13.54 -32.72
C ALA A 42 18.66 12.17 -33.14
N GLU A 43 19.96 12.02 -33.36
CA GLU A 43 20.57 10.76 -33.84
C GLU A 43 20.89 9.76 -32.70
N SER A 44 20.93 10.25 -31.46
CA SER A 44 21.33 9.46 -30.29
C SER A 44 20.60 9.96 -29.04
N PRO A 45 19.26 9.79 -28.97
CA PRO A 45 18.41 10.46 -27.99
C PRO A 45 18.51 9.90 -26.57
N TRP A 46 19.66 9.43 -26.10
CA TRP A 46 19.83 8.72 -24.82
C TRP A 46 19.42 9.50 -23.58
N LEU A 47 19.56 10.83 -23.60
CA LEU A 47 19.37 11.68 -22.43
C LEU A 47 18.47 12.86 -22.76
N LEU A 48 17.31 12.92 -22.10
CA LEU A 48 16.35 14.02 -22.23
C LEU A 48 16.61 15.02 -21.12
N LYS A 49 16.69 16.31 -21.47
CA LYS A 49 16.96 17.39 -20.51
C LYS A 49 15.97 18.54 -20.68
N CYS A 50 15.56 19.14 -19.57
CA CYS A 50 14.80 20.39 -19.56
C CYS A 50 15.76 21.58 -19.61
N GLY A 51 15.54 22.52 -20.54
CA GLY A 51 16.32 23.75 -20.68
C GLY A 51 16.20 24.70 -19.48
N ARG A 52 15.16 24.56 -18.65
CA ARG A 52 14.96 25.35 -17.43
C ARG A 52 15.80 24.79 -16.27
N LEU A 53 17.12 24.87 -16.37
CA LEU A 53 18.05 24.29 -15.39
C LEU A 53 17.81 24.79 -13.96
N ASN A 54 17.59 26.10 -13.77
CA ASN A 54 17.40 26.70 -12.44
C ASN A 54 16.01 26.45 -11.84
N ASN A 55 14.99 26.15 -12.68
CA ASN A 55 13.59 26.07 -12.24
C ASN A 55 13.02 24.65 -12.26
N CYS A 56 13.61 23.74 -13.05
CA CYS A 56 13.10 22.39 -13.23
C CYS A 56 14.23 21.36 -13.16
N GLY A 57 15.26 21.53 -13.98
CA GLY A 57 16.41 20.61 -14.00
C GLY A 57 16.04 19.14 -14.28
N TYR A 58 14.88 18.88 -14.89
CA TYR A 58 14.46 17.52 -15.24
C TYR A 58 15.46 16.90 -16.22
N GLU A 59 15.85 15.68 -15.92
CA GLU A 59 16.78 14.87 -16.70
C GLU A 59 16.34 13.41 -16.52
N ALA A 60 16.21 12.67 -17.64
CA ALA A 60 15.89 11.25 -17.64
C ALA A 60 16.65 10.53 -18.75
N HIS A 61 17.16 9.35 -18.42
CA HIS A 61 17.80 8.48 -19.40
C HIS A 61 16.74 7.63 -20.11
N VAL A 62 16.86 7.41 -21.42
CA VAL A 62 15.83 6.69 -22.21
C VAL A 62 15.54 5.28 -21.68
N LYS A 63 16.54 4.59 -21.12
CA LYS A 63 16.38 3.27 -20.49
C LYS A 63 15.49 3.30 -19.26
N GLU A 64 15.43 4.44 -18.56
CA GLU A 64 14.55 4.63 -17.40
C GLU A 64 13.11 4.88 -17.85
N LEU A 65 12.93 5.54 -19.00
CA LEU A 65 11.61 5.86 -19.56
C LEU A 65 10.97 4.64 -20.23
N TYR A 66 11.76 3.86 -20.97
CA TYR A 66 11.28 2.74 -21.79
C TYR A 66 12.11 1.47 -21.53
N PRO A 67 12.07 0.90 -20.31
CA PRO A 67 12.88 -0.27 -19.96
C PRO A 67 12.57 -1.50 -20.83
N ASP A 68 11.34 -1.61 -21.32
CA ASP A 68 10.86 -2.66 -22.22
C ASP A 68 11.69 -2.77 -23.51
N LEU A 69 12.21 -1.66 -24.03
CA LEU A 69 13.04 -1.65 -25.24
C LEU A 69 14.45 -2.24 -25.03
N PHE A 70 14.86 -2.43 -23.78
CA PHE A 70 16.20 -2.87 -23.37
C PHE A 70 16.17 -4.17 -22.58
N ASP A 71 15.03 -4.84 -22.53
CA ASP A 71 14.82 -6.03 -21.71
C ASP A 71 15.03 -7.34 -22.48
N ASN A 72 15.15 -7.34 -23.81
CA ASN A 72 15.35 -8.56 -24.59
C ASN A 72 16.33 -8.34 -25.77
N TRP A 73 17.59 -8.67 -25.53
CA TRP A 73 18.69 -8.48 -26.47
C TRP A 73 18.79 -9.62 -27.46
N SER A 74 18.58 -10.87 -27.03
CA SER A 74 18.72 -12.04 -27.92
C SER A 74 17.71 -12.07 -29.05
N ASN A 75 16.48 -11.59 -28.82
CA ASN A 75 15.49 -11.46 -29.88
C ASN A 75 15.88 -10.39 -30.91
N ARG A 76 16.48 -9.28 -30.46
CA ARG A 76 16.79 -8.13 -31.30
C ARG A 76 18.12 -8.27 -32.04
N TYR A 77 19.09 -8.89 -31.38
CA TYR A 77 20.45 -9.10 -31.88
C TYR A 77 20.82 -10.57 -31.67
N PRO A 78 20.24 -11.51 -32.45
CA PRO A 78 20.52 -12.92 -32.29
C PRO A 78 22.00 -13.22 -32.60
N ALA A 79 22.62 -14.09 -31.80
CA ALA A 79 23.95 -14.60 -32.11
C ALA A 79 23.93 -15.31 -33.45
N LEU A 80 24.93 -15.00 -34.28
CA LEU A 80 25.12 -15.63 -35.59
C LEU A 80 26.46 -16.37 -35.54
N PRO A 81 26.49 -17.66 -35.18
CA PRO A 81 27.72 -18.41 -34.92
C PRO A 81 28.77 -18.32 -36.05
N ALA A 82 28.31 -18.22 -37.30
CA ALA A 82 29.18 -18.14 -38.48
C ALA A 82 29.69 -16.71 -38.79
N LYS A 83 29.19 -15.66 -38.14
CA LYS A 83 29.54 -14.25 -38.42
C LYS A 83 30.00 -13.50 -37.18
N ASN A 84 29.18 -13.49 -36.13
CA ASN A 84 29.51 -12.91 -34.84
C ASN A 84 28.85 -13.75 -33.74
N PRO A 85 29.60 -14.63 -33.05
CA PRO A 85 29.06 -15.44 -31.96
C PRO A 85 28.70 -14.60 -30.73
N ASN A 86 29.23 -13.37 -30.61
CA ASN A 86 28.99 -12.46 -29.49
C ASN A 86 27.96 -11.36 -29.81
N ALA A 87 27.20 -11.45 -30.90
CA ALA A 87 26.35 -10.35 -31.38
C ALA A 87 25.37 -9.80 -30.32
N THR A 88 24.79 -10.66 -29.48
CA THR A 88 23.88 -10.25 -28.40
C THR A 88 24.63 -9.56 -27.26
N ALA A 89 25.76 -10.12 -26.85
CA ALA A 89 26.61 -9.54 -25.81
C ALA A 89 27.20 -8.19 -26.25
N ASP A 90 27.64 -8.09 -27.51
CA ASP A 90 28.15 -6.86 -28.12
C ASP A 90 27.08 -5.77 -28.12
N ALA A 91 25.85 -6.10 -28.54
CA ALA A 91 24.74 -5.15 -28.51
C ALA A 91 24.42 -4.69 -27.09
N TYR A 92 24.45 -5.59 -26.11
CA TYR A 92 24.28 -5.24 -24.69
C TYR A 92 25.41 -4.31 -24.20
N MET A 93 26.67 -4.64 -24.48
CA MET A 93 27.83 -3.85 -24.05
C MET A 93 27.84 -2.46 -24.70
N GLN A 94 27.48 -2.36 -25.98
CA GLN A 94 27.46 -1.11 -26.70
C GLN A 94 26.23 -0.25 -26.35
N HIS A 95 25.03 -0.81 -26.44
CA HIS A 95 23.79 -0.04 -26.34
C HIS A 95 23.24 0.00 -24.92
N ALA A 96 23.37 -1.08 -24.14
CA ALA A 96 22.92 -1.12 -22.75
C ALA A 96 23.94 -0.50 -21.79
N ARG A 97 25.24 -0.58 -22.08
CA ARG A 97 26.30 -0.07 -21.19
C ARG A 97 27.08 1.14 -21.71
N GLY A 98 26.94 1.48 -23.00
CA GLY A 98 27.58 2.65 -23.59
C GLY A 98 29.02 2.45 -24.02
N PHE A 99 29.53 1.22 -24.00
CA PHE A 99 30.95 0.96 -24.23
C PHE A 99 31.35 0.98 -25.71
N ASP A 100 32.58 1.41 -25.97
CA ASP A 100 33.24 1.26 -27.26
C ASP A 100 33.78 -0.16 -27.42
N LEU A 101 33.12 -0.95 -28.26
CA LEU A 101 33.49 -2.33 -28.53
C LEU A 101 34.93 -2.48 -29.03
N LYS A 102 35.50 -1.47 -29.69
CA LYS A 102 36.91 -1.51 -30.13
C LYS A 102 37.88 -1.66 -28.96
N LYS A 103 37.51 -1.17 -27.77
CA LYS A 103 38.31 -1.29 -26.55
C LYS A 103 38.07 -2.62 -25.82
N VAL A 104 36.84 -3.15 -25.84
CA VAL A 104 36.39 -4.16 -24.86
C VAL A 104 35.96 -5.51 -25.44
N SER A 105 35.81 -5.65 -26.75
CA SER A 105 35.17 -6.84 -27.35
C SER A 105 35.92 -8.15 -27.09
N SER A 106 37.20 -8.09 -26.72
CA SER A 106 38.02 -9.27 -26.37
C SER A 106 37.97 -9.64 -24.87
N TRP A 107 37.24 -8.90 -24.04
CA TRP A 107 37.26 -9.06 -22.58
C TRP A 107 36.18 -10.00 -22.04
N TYR A 108 35.20 -10.36 -22.88
CA TYR A 108 34.05 -11.18 -22.50
C TYR A 108 33.68 -12.19 -23.58
N THR A 109 32.87 -13.17 -23.20
CA THR A 109 32.19 -14.09 -24.13
C THR A 109 30.67 -13.99 -23.98
N GLN A 110 29.95 -14.35 -25.05
CA GLN A 110 28.51 -14.57 -24.99
C GLN A 110 28.19 -16.03 -24.68
N GLU A 111 27.31 -16.25 -23.71
CA GLU A 111 26.94 -17.58 -23.24
C GLU A 111 25.43 -17.66 -22.98
N SER A 112 24.92 -18.81 -22.54
CA SER A 112 23.51 -19.01 -22.20
C SER A 112 23.35 -19.58 -20.81
N HIS A 113 22.37 -19.07 -20.06
CA HIS A 113 21.99 -19.57 -18.74
C HIS A 113 20.56 -20.10 -18.75
N PHE A 114 20.35 -21.25 -18.08
CA PHE A 114 19.03 -21.86 -17.92
C PHE A 114 18.77 -22.21 -16.45
N ASP A 115 17.64 -21.72 -15.91
CA ASP A 115 17.18 -22.04 -14.56
C ASP A 115 16.14 -23.17 -14.64
N GLN A 116 16.52 -24.35 -14.16
CA GLN A 116 15.68 -25.55 -14.20
C GLN A 116 14.42 -25.45 -13.33
N ARG A 117 14.46 -24.72 -12.21
CA ARG A 117 13.32 -24.62 -11.28
C ARG A 117 12.25 -23.71 -11.85
N LYS A 118 12.67 -22.61 -12.46
CA LYS A 118 11.77 -21.62 -13.06
C LYS A 118 11.42 -21.94 -14.51
N ASN A 119 12.12 -22.89 -15.13
CA ASN A 119 11.98 -23.26 -16.54
C ASN A 119 12.12 -22.05 -17.49
N ILE A 120 13.15 -21.22 -17.26
CA ILE A 120 13.43 -20.01 -18.04
C ILE A 120 14.92 -19.90 -18.40
N GLY A 121 15.19 -19.30 -19.55
CA GLY A 121 16.56 -19.03 -20.04
C GLY A 121 16.83 -17.56 -20.30
N SER A 122 18.12 -17.21 -20.39
CA SER A 122 18.63 -15.86 -20.71
C SER A 122 20.00 -15.98 -21.39
N ALA A 123 20.28 -15.14 -22.40
CA ALA A 123 21.65 -14.94 -22.83
C ALA A 123 22.47 -14.28 -21.70
N THR A 124 23.79 -14.45 -21.74
CA THR A 124 24.69 -13.86 -20.75
C THR A 124 25.94 -13.23 -21.38
N VAL A 125 26.48 -12.23 -20.69
CA VAL A 125 27.84 -11.72 -20.91
C VAL A 125 28.73 -12.25 -19.79
N ARG A 126 29.80 -12.96 -20.14
CA ARG A 126 30.67 -13.66 -19.20
C ARG A 126 32.08 -13.09 -19.22
N PHE A 127 32.63 -12.79 -18.04
CA PHE A 127 33.99 -12.30 -17.84
C PHE A 127 34.81 -13.34 -17.05
N PRO A 128 36.06 -13.63 -17.46
CA PRO A 128 36.95 -14.49 -16.68
C PRO A 128 37.37 -13.80 -15.38
N VAL A 129 37.25 -14.48 -14.25
CA VAL A 129 37.57 -13.95 -12.91
C VAL A 129 38.13 -15.07 -12.04
N GLY A 130 39.31 -14.86 -11.45
CA GLY A 130 39.97 -15.86 -10.60
C GLY A 130 40.10 -17.21 -11.30
N THR A 131 39.62 -18.28 -10.67
CA THR A 131 39.62 -19.65 -11.23
C THR A 131 38.38 -19.98 -12.09
N GLY A 132 37.51 -19.01 -12.34
CA GLY A 132 36.23 -19.21 -13.01
C GLY A 132 35.80 -17.99 -13.80
N TYR A 133 34.53 -17.63 -13.63
CA TYR A 133 33.93 -16.51 -14.33
C TYR A 133 32.83 -15.85 -13.52
N TRP A 134 32.58 -14.58 -13.83
CA TRP A 134 31.36 -13.88 -13.48
C TRP A 134 30.53 -13.68 -14.74
N GLU A 135 29.22 -13.95 -14.68
CA GLU A 135 28.32 -13.77 -15.82
C GLU A 135 27.08 -12.95 -15.45
N ARG A 136 26.67 -12.07 -16.38
CA ARG A 136 25.49 -11.22 -16.26
C ARG A 136 24.36 -11.76 -17.13
N LEU A 137 23.17 -11.94 -16.56
CA LEU A 137 21.96 -12.23 -17.35
C LEU A 137 21.51 -10.96 -18.07
N ILE A 138 21.28 -11.03 -19.39
CA ILE A 138 20.96 -9.85 -20.20
C ILE A 138 19.53 -9.84 -20.75
N ASP A 139 18.86 -10.99 -20.85
CA ASP A 139 17.46 -11.05 -21.29
C ASP A 139 16.49 -11.22 -20.11
N GLN A 140 15.63 -10.22 -19.94
CA GLN A 140 14.57 -10.13 -18.94
C GLN A 140 15.05 -10.59 -17.56
N PRO A 141 16.15 -10.01 -17.04
CA PRO A 141 16.82 -10.51 -15.85
C PRO A 141 15.94 -10.44 -14.59
N HIS A 142 14.90 -9.59 -14.60
CA HIS A 142 13.94 -9.49 -13.51
C HIS A 142 13.18 -10.81 -13.22
N ARG A 143 12.99 -11.69 -14.22
CA ARG A 143 12.37 -13.02 -14.04
C ARG A 143 13.19 -13.95 -13.14
N PHE A 144 14.49 -13.69 -13.02
CA PHE A 144 15.40 -14.45 -12.17
C PHE A 144 15.41 -13.96 -10.71
N GLY A 145 14.59 -12.97 -10.35
CA GLY A 145 14.51 -12.41 -9.00
C GLY A 145 15.74 -11.58 -8.67
N SER A 146 16.37 -11.84 -7.51
CA SER A 146 17.61 -11.15 -7.10
C SER A 146 18.86 -11.62 -7.86
N GLN A 147 18.81 -12.77 -8.54
CA GLN A 147 19.97 -13.39 -9.21
C GLN A 147 20.20 -12.83 -10.63
N LYS A 148 20.52 -11.54 -10.73
CA LYS A 148 20.77 -10.88 -12.03
C LYS A 148 22.19 -11.13 -12.59
N ALA A 149 23.10 -11.60 -11.75
CA ALA A 149 24.45 -12.02 -12.11
C ALA A 149 24.85 -13.24 -11.29
N LYS A 150 25.79 -14.04 -11.79
CA LYS A 150 26.21 -15.30 -11.17
C LYS A 150 27.72 -15.48 -11.30
N PHE A 151 28.28 -16.19 -10.33
CA PHE A 151 29.64 -16.73 -10.41
C PHE A 151 29.57 -18.20 -10.80
N LYS A 152 30.63 -18.72 -11.42
CA LYS A 152 30.78 -20.15 -11.68
C LYS A 152 30.58 -20.95 -10.37
N PRO A 153 29.67 -21.94 -10.32
CA PRO A 153 29.49 -22.75 -9.12
C PRO A 153 30.81 -23.35 -8.62
N GLY A 154 31.08 -23.23 -7.32
CA GLY A 154 32.29 -23.75 -6.68
C GLY A 154 33.55 -22.87 -6.81
N MET A 155 33.50 -21.73 -7.52
CA MET A 155 34.62 -20.79 -7.53
C MET A 155 34.64 -19.92 -6.26
N THR A 156 35.82 -19.40 -5.92
CA THR A 156 35.98 -18.32 -4.95
C THR A 156 36.69 -17.14 -5.61
N TYR A 157 36.17 -15.93 -5.36
CA TYR A 157 36.80 -14.68 -5.75
C TYR A 157 37.30 -13.88 -4.53
N GLN A 158 37.15 -14.44 -3.32
CA GLN A 158 37.53 -13.75 -2.09
C GLN A 158 39.04 -13.51 -2.05
N GLY A 159 39.42 -12.26 -1.81
CA GLY A 159 40.80 -11.80 -1.84
C GLY A 159 41.32 -11.40 -3.23
N GLU A 160 40.54 -11.63 -4.28
CA GLU A 160 40.90 -11.31 -5.66
C GLU A 160 40.12 -10.08 -6.17
N TRP A 161 40.53 -9.55 -7.32
CA TRP A 161 39.77 -8.57 -8.10
C TRP A 161 39.68 -9.01 -9.57
N TRP A 162 38.74 -8.43 -10.31
CA TRP A 162 38.80 -8.45 -11.77
C TRP A 162 39.56 -7.24 -12.29
N THR A 163 40.47 -7.45 -13.22
CA THR A 163 41.20 -6.39 -13.93
C THR A 163 40.94 -6.49 -15.42
N PRO A 164 40.82 -5.35 -16.14
CA PRO A 164 40.89 -5.35 -17.59
C PRO A 164 42.16 -6.06 -18.07
N PRO A 165 42.09 -6.88 -19.14
CA PRO A 165 43.24 -7.63 -19.67
C PRO A 165 44.15 -6.75 -20.53
N THR A 166 44.61 -5.62 -19.98
CA THR A 166 45.41 -4.60 -20.68
C THR A 166 46.84 -4.47 -20.16
N GLY A 167 47.19 -5.18 -19.08
CA GLY A 167 48.58 -5.39 -18.63
C GLY A 167 49.25 -4.22 -17.88
N GLY A 168 48.51 -3.19 -17.46
CA GLY A 168 49.08 -1.91 -16.96
C GLY A 168 49.20 -1.71 -15.44
N LEU A 169 48.75 -2.65 -14.60
CA LEU A 169 48.62 -2.39 -13.15
C LEU A 169 49.97 -2.17 -12.42
N ALA A 170 51.02 -2.91 -12.79
CA ALA A 170 52.31 -2.85 -12.09
C ALA A 170 53.02 -1.48 -12.17
N ARG A 171 52.63 -0.63 -13.14
CA ARG A 171 53.17 0.73 -13.35
C ARG A 171 52.18 1.83 -13.02
N ALA A 172 51.01 1.48 -12.48
CA ALA A 172 49.98 2.45 -12.16
C ALA A 172 50.39 3.28 -10.93
N LYS A 173 50.24 4.60 -11.04
CA LYS A 173 50.43 5.52 -9.90
C LYS A 173 49.22 5.53 -8.97
N GLU A 174 48.03 5.39 -9.54
CA GLU A 174 46.76 5.31 -8.83
C GLU A 174 45.94 4.17 -9.42
N ILE A 175 45.31 3.36 -8.56
CA ILE A 175 44.38 2.31 -8.96
C ILE A 175 43.04 2.57 -8.27
N TRP A 176 41.96 2.59 -9.05
CA TRP A 176 40.59 2.73 -8.55
C TRP A 176 39.98 1.37 -8.26
N LEU A 177 39.50 1.17 -7.04
CA LEU A 177 38.83 -0.04 -6.58
C LEU A 177 37.33 0.21 -6.57
N VAL A 178 36.62 -0.34 -7.56
CA VAL A 178 35.17 -0.20 -7.72
C VAL A 178 34.45 -1.52 -7.45
N GLU A 179 33.13 -1.48 -7.29
CA GLU A 179 32.36 -2.68 -6.95
C GLU A 179 32.13 -3.59 -8.18
N GLY A 180 31.66 -3.05 -9.31
CA GLY A 180 31.28 -3.83 -10.48
C GLY A 180 32.31 -3.88 -11.62
N ILE A 181 32.28 -4.96 -12.41
CA ILE A 181 33.09 -5.08 -13.64
C ILE A 181 32.74 -3.95 -14.63
N PHE A 182 31.45 -3.64 -14.79
CA PHE A 182 31.03 -2.57 -15.71
C PHE A 182 31.49 -1.18 -15.26
N ASP A 183 31.65 -0.95 -13.96
CA ASP A 183 32.21 0.30 -13.42
C ASP A 183 33.69 0.43 -13.77
N ALA A 184 34.45 -0.66 -13.62
CA ALA A 184 35.87 -0.67 -13.97
C ALA A 184 36.08 -0.44 -15.48
N ILE A 185 35.24 -1.07 -16.31
CA ILE A 185 35.25 -0.84 -17.76
C ILE A 185 34.89 0.62 -18.09
N ALA A 186 33.89 1.17 -17.41
CA ALA A 186 33.46 2.56 -17.60
C ALA A 186 34.59 3.56 -17.31
N LEU A 187 35.30 3.38 -16.20
CA LEU A 187 36.47 4.20 -15.86
C LEU A 187 37.60 4.06 -16.87
N TYR A 188 37.83 2.85 -17.39
CA TYR A 188 38.85 2.60 -18.42
C TYR A 188 38.57 3.33 -19.75
N HIS A 189 37.30 3.63 -20.05
CA HIS A 189 36.99 4.45 -21.24
C HIS A 189 37.49 5.90 -21.12
N HIS A 190 37.74 6.35 -19.89
CA HIS A 190 38.21 7.69 -19.53
C HIS A 190 39.66 7.67 -19.02
N ASP A 191 40.45 6.67 -19.42
CA ASP A 191 41.87 6.52 -19.09
C ASP A 191 42.18 6.43 -17.58
N ILE A 192 41.19 6.02 -16.79
CA ILE A 192 41.34 5.77 -15.36
C ILE A 192 41.62 4.27 -15.13
N THR A 193 42.76 3.96 -14.51
CA THR A 193 43.12 2.59 -14.15
C THR A 193 42.23 2.09 -13.01
N ALA A 194 41.36 1.11 -13.28
CA ALA A 194 40.40 0.59 -12.32
C ALA A 194 40.33 -0.95 -12.30
N VAL A 195 40.00 -1.50 -11.13
CA VAL A 195 39.76 -2.92 -10.87
C VAL A 195 38.42 -3.10 -10.16
N ALA A 196 37.76 -4.23 -10.38
CA ALA A 196 36.47 -4.54 -9.77
C ALA A 196 36.60 -5.56 -8.63
N LEU A 197 36.08 -5.22 -7.46
CA LEU A 197 36.08 -6.08 -6.28
C LEU A 197 34.94 -7.11 -6.29
N LEU A 198 33.96 -6.93 -7.18
CA LEU A 198 32.82 -7.82 -7.43
C LEU A 198 31.75 -7.83 -6.32
N SER A 199 32.11 -7.33 -5.13
CA SER A 199 31.25 -7.07 -3.98
C SER A 199 31.91 -6.00 -3.12
N CYS A 200 31.13 -5.09 -2.54
CA CYS A 200 31.64 -4.12 -1.55
C CYS A 200 32.31 -4.78 -0.33
N THR A 201 31.95 -6.04 -0.03
CA THR A 201 32.47 -6.79 1.13
C THR A 201 33.79 -7.53 0.85
N ASN A 202 34.26 -7.58 -0.39
CA ASN A 202 35.47 -8.31 -0.76
C ASN A 202 36.70 -7.40 -0.67
N TYR A 203 37.55 -7.63 0.33
CA TYR A 203 38.85 -6.98 0.41
C TYR A 203 39.88 -7.77 -0.41
N PRO A 204 40.57 -7.15 -1.40
CA PRO A 204 41.41 -7.87 -2.36
C PRO A 204 42.83 -8.13 -1.83
N ASP A 205 42.97 -8.77 -0.66
CA ASP A 205 44.28 -8.99 0.00
C ASP A 205 45.28 -9.77 -0.87
N LYS A 206 44.86 -10.86 -1.52
CA LYS A 206 45.74 -11.65 -2.41
C LYS A 206 46.19 -10.84 -3.61
N ALA A 207 45.28 -10.10 -4.22
CA ALA A 207 45.58 -9.30 -5.39
C ALA A 207 46.49 -8.11 -5.05
N LEU A 208 46.26 -7.45 -3.91
CA LEU A 208 47.14 -6.40 -3.37
C LEU A 208 48.54 -6.95 -3.04
N ALA A 209 48.63 -8.11 -2.38
CA ALA A 209 49.92 -8.76 -2.10
C ALA A 209 50.66 -9.12 -3.41
N ASN A 210 49.93 -9.53 -4.45
CA ASN A 210 50.52 -9.79 -5.75
C ASN A 210 51.00 -8.51 -6.44
N LEU A 211 50.24 -7.42 -6.33
CA LEU A 211 50.63 -6.12 -6.85
C LEU A 211 51.92 -5.61 -6.18
N MET A 212 52.02 -5.69 -4.84
CA MET A 212 53.23 -5.29 -4.10
C MET A 212 54.48 -6.04 -4.57
N ARG A 213 54.36 -7.33 -4.90
CA ARG A 213 55.48 -8.14 -5.42
C ARG A 213 55.90 -7.77 -6.84
N THR A 214 54.98 -7.23 -7.63
CA THR A 214 55.20 -6.97 -9.06
C THR A 214 55.46 -5.50 -9.38
N GLN A 215 55.32 -4.61 -8.40
CA GLN A 215 55.44 -3.17 -8.58
C GLN A 215 56.91 -2.71 -8.61
N GLU A 216 57.25 -1.91 -9.64
CA GLU A 216 58.60 -1.38 -9.87
C GLU A 216 58.86 -0.13 -8.99
N GLY A 217 59.06 -0.29 -7.69
CA GLY A 217 59.67 0.71 -6.79
C GLY A 217 58.91 2.02 -6.52
N GLN A 218 57.70 2.24 -7.07
CA GLN A 218 56.80 3.34 -6.69
C GLN A 218 55.71 2.85 -5.73
N ASN A 219 55.30 3.67 -4.75
CA ASN A 219 54.10 3.42 -3.95
C ASN A 219 52.85 3.79 -4.79
N CYS A 220 52.05 2.81 -5.21
CA CYS A 220 50.75 3.06 -5.82
C CYS A 220 49.75 3.56 -4.76
N LYS A 221 48.94 4.55 -5.11
CA LYS A 221 47.82 5.00 -4.29
C LYS A 221 46.55 4.22 -4.60
N LEU A 222 45.86 3.74 -3.57
CA LEU A 222 44.57 3.06 -3.72
C LEU A 222 43.42 4.06 -3.60
N ILE A 223 42.57 4.11 -4.62
CA ILE A 223 41.40 4.97 -4.66
C ILE A 223 40.15 4.11 -4.45
N TRP A 224 39.57 4.15 -3.27
CA TRP A 224 38.36 3.40 -2.95
C TRP A 224 37.13 4.13 -3.50
N ALA A 225 36.51 3.53 -4.50
CA ALA A 225 35.42 4.08 -5.29
C ALA A 225 34.23 3.12 -5.31
N LEU A 226 33.89 2.55 -4.15
CA LEU A 226 32.71 1.69 -4.02
C LEU A 226 31.42 2.50 -4.17
N ASP A 227 30.34 1.79 -4.43
CA ASP A 227 29.01 2.36 -4.56
C ASP A 227 28.63 3.25 -3.37
N SER A 228 28.06 4.43 -3.64
CA SER A 228 27.78 5.42 -2.61
C SER A 228 26.49 5.16 -1.81
N ASP A 229 26.08 3.90 -1.66
CA ASP A 229 25.01 3.50 -0.76
C ASP A 229 25.51 3.28 0.68
N HIS A 230 24.63 2.88 1.60
CA HIS A 230 25.01 2.67 3.00
C HIS A 230 26.11 1.61 3.17
N ALA A 231 26.00 0.49 2.45
CA ALA A 231 26.96 -0.61 2.57
C ALA A 231 28.31 -0.22 1.96
N GLY A 232 28.33 0.33 0.74
CA GLY A 232 29.56 0.71 0.07
C GLY A 232 30.31 1.82 0.79
N ARG A 233 29.64 2.81 1.39
CA ARG A 233 30.30 3.82 2.25
C ARG A 233 30.92 3.21 3.51
N ALA A 234 30.21 2.31 4.19
CA ALA A 234 30.71 1.66 5.40
C ALA A 234 31.95 0.79 5.11
N TYR A 235 31.90 0.02 4.02
CA TYR A 235 33.04 -0.80 3.59
C TYR A 235 34.20 0.04 3.05
N THR A 236 33.93 1.17 2.37
CA THR A 236 34.98 2.11 1.96
C THR A 236 35.81 2.57 3.17
N LEU A 237 35.16 2.98 4.26
CA LEU A 237 35.84 3.39 5.49
C LEU A 237 36.67 2.25 6.09
N ARG A 238 36.06 1.05 6.20
CA ARG A 238 36.72 -0.15 6.75
C ARG A 238 37.96 -0.55 5.94
N TRP A 239 37.87 -0.50 4.61
CA TRP A 239 38.96 -0.91 3.75
C TRP A 239 40.07 0.11 3.65
N ILE A 240 39.74 1.40 3.72
CA ILE A 240 40.75 2.45 3.87
C ILE A 240 41.53 2.26 5.16
N GLU A 241 40.85 2.01 6.28
CA GLU A 241 41.48 1.75 7.58
C GLU A 241 42.44 0.55 7.48
N ARG A 242 41.94 -0.61 7.06
CA ARG A 242 42.74 -1.83 6.88
C ARG A 242 43.93 -1.63 5.92
N ALA A 243 43.70 -1.06 4.74
CA ALA A 243 44.76 -0.88 3.75
C ALA A 243 45.84 0.11 4.23
N THR A 244 45.45 1.13 5.00
CA THR A 244 46.40 2.06 5.61
C THR A 244 47.26 1.36 6.67
N GLU A 245 46.68 0.48 7.49
CA GLU A 245 47.44 -0.36 8.44
C GLU A 245 48.40 -1.33 7.71
N GLU A 246 48.03 -1.81 6.53
CA GLU A 246 48.86 -2.62 5.64
C GLU A 246 49.92 -1.80 4.86
N GLY A 247 49.98 -0.48 5.06
CA GLY A 247 51.01 0.41 4.51
C GLY A 247 50.65 1.13 3.20
N TRP A 248 49.42 1.01 2.73
CA TRP A 248 48.97 1.68 1.51
C TRP A 248 48.59 3.14 1.74
N THR A 249 48.89 4.00 0.76
CA THR A 249 48.29 5.34 0.70
C THR A 249 46.90 5.23 0.08
N CYS A 250 45.86 5.66 0.81
CA CYS A 250 44.46 5.50 0.40
C CYS A 250 43.72 6.83 0.29
N GLU A 251 42.85 6.97 -0.70
CA GLU A 251 41.83 8.02 -0.81
C GLU A 251 40.48 7.41 -1.17
N ALA A 252 39.40 8.17 -1.00
CA ALA A 252 38.07 7.78 -1.47
C ALA A 252 37.58 8.65 -2.64
N ARG A 253 36.68 8.09 -3.45
CA ARG A 253 35.87 8.81 -4.44
C ARG A 253 34.41 8.38 -4.28
N GLN A 254 33.50 9.34 -4.27
CA GLN A 254 32.08 9.06 -4.04
C GLN A 254 31.20 9.85 -5.01
N ILE A 255 30.25 9.16 -5.64
CA ILE A 255 29.25 9.79 -6.49
C ILE A 255 28.16 10.37 -5.58
N PRO A 256 27.89 11.69 -5.62
CA PRO A 256 26.79 12.27 -4.85
C PRO A 256 25.45 11.75 -5.33
N GLN A 257 24.75 11.06 -4.43
CA GLN A 257 23.43 10.50 -4.69
C GLN A 257 22.37 11.57 -4.37
N LYS A 258 21.80 12.20 -5.41
CA LYS A 258 20.81 13.29 -5.28
C LYS A 258 19.36 12.89 -5.61
N LYS A 259 19.13 11.68 -6.13
CA LYS A 259 17.83 11.24 -6.68
C LYS A 259 17.47 9.81 -6.26
N LYS A 260 16.22 9.43 -6.55
CA LYS A 260 15.60 8.11 -6.26
C LYS A 260 16.33 6.91 -6.88
N HIS A 261 17.08 7.13 -7.97
CA HIS A 261 17.92 6.10 -8.60
C HIS A 261 19.36 6.22 -8.12
N LYS A 262 19.88 5.12 -7.57
CA LYS A 262 21.31 4.97 -7.26
C LYS A 262 22.08 5.00 -8.57
N LEU A 263 23.01 5.92 -8.69
CA LEU A 263 23.89 6.02 -9.85
C LEU A 263 25.23 5.37 -9.53
N ASP A 264 25.69 4.50 -10.42
CA ASP A 264 27.02 3.88 -10.39
C ASP A 264 28.01 4.57 -11.37
N TRP A 265 29.22 4.05 -11.51
CA TRP A 265 30.23 4.64 -12.40
C TRP A 265 29.91 4.38 -13.88
N ASN A 266 29.27 3.25 -14.20
CA ASN A 266 28.74 2.98 -15.53
C ASN A 266 27.64 3.98 -15.93
N ASP A 267 26.80 4.37 -14.98
CA ASP A 267 25.79 5.40 -15.14
C ASP A 267 26.39 6.78 -15.38
N MET A 268 27.48 7.12 -14.68
CA MET A 268 28.22 8.37 -14.91
C MET A 268 28.87 8.39 -16.30
N HIS A 269 29.43 7.26 -16.74
CA HIS A 269 29.96 7.11 -18.10
C HIS A 269 28.89 7.36 -19.17
N GLN A 270 27.72 6.72 -19.05
CA GLN A 270 26.61 6.90 -20.00
C GLN A 270 26.02 8.32 -20.01
N ARG A 271 26.33 9.13 -18.99
CA ARG A 271 25.85 10.51 -18.84
C ARG A 271 26.94 11.55 -19.09
N ASP A 272 28.11 11.15 -19.57
CA ASP A 272 29.25 12.03 -19.85
C ASP A 272 29.68 12.83 -18.60
N ARG A 273 29.80 12.15 -17.46
CA ARG A 273 30.14 12.72 -16.13
C ARG A 273 31.39 12.12 -15.49
N LEU A 274 32.38 11.78 -16.29
CA LEU A 274 33.67 11.27 -15.80
C LEU A 274 34.85 12.14 -16.27
N PHE A 275 34.59 13.43 -16.53
CA PHE A 275 35.63 14.41 -16.87
C PHE A 275 36.20 15.05 -15.60
N GLU A 276 37.32 15.76 -15.73
CA GLU A 276 38.10 16.30 -14.59
C GLU A 276 37.24 17.04 -13.54
N LYS A 277 36.37 17.95 -13.98
CA LYS A 277 35.44 18.70 -13.09
C LYS A 277 34.52 17.79 -12.25
N ASP A 278 34.12 16.65 -12.83
CA ASP A 278 33.23 15.69 -12.17
C ASP A 278 34.06 14.86 -11.17
N LEU A 279 35.28 14.48 -11.55
CA LEU A 279 36.24 13.78 -10.68
C LEU A 279 36.65 14.62 -9.46
N GLU A 280 36.81 15.94 -9.60
CA GLU A 280 37.01 16.88 -8.48
C GLU A 280 35.85 16.83 -7.49
N THR A 281 34.61 16.81 -8.00
CA THR A 281 33.41 16.66 -7.18
C THR A 281 33.41 15.32 -6.43
N TYR A 282 33.78 14.23 -7.10
CA TYR A 282 33.84 12.91 -6.48
C TYR A 282 34.97 12.77 -5.46
N ARG A 283 36.10 13.45 -5.69
CA ARG A 283 37.21 13.61 -4.73
C ARG A 283 36.74 14.32 -3.48
N PHE A 284 36.04 15.45 -3.64
CA PHE A 284 35.48 16.19 -2.51
C PHE A 284 34.54 15.32 -1.66
N HIS A 285 33.57 14.63 -2.28
CA HIS A 285 32.66 13.76 -1.54
C HIS A 285 33.36 12.55 -0.90
N GLY A 286 34.41 12.02 -1.53
CA GLY A 286 35.27 11.00 -0.94
C GLY A 286 36.01 11.51 0.30
N ALA A 287 36.65 12.68 0.21
CA ALA A 287 37.34 13.32 1.32
C ALA A 287 36.40 13.62 2.51
N MET A 288 35.18 14.09 2.22
CA MET A 288 34.14 14.30 3.23
C MET A 288 33.75 13.00 3.96
N LEU A 289 33.70 11.87 3.24
CA LEU A 289 33.38 10.57 3.83
C LEU A 289 34.48 10.13 4.78
N THR A 290 35.75 10.31 4.38
CA THR A 290 36.94 9.84 5.13
C THR A 290 37.44 10.82 6.19
N ALA A 291 36.81 11.98 6.35
CA ALA A 291 37.18 12.97 7.36
C ALA A 291 37.20 12.35 8.77
N LYS A 292 38.26 12.58 9.54
CA LYS A 292 38.46 11.95 10.86
C LYS A 292 37.80 12.76 11.98
N THR A 293 37.63 14.06 11.77
CA THR A 293 37.05 14.98 12.75
C THR A 293 35.93 15.84 12.15
N PRO A 294 34.99 16.33 12.98
CA PRO A 294 34.00 17.32 12.53
C PRO A 294 34.65 18.59 11.95
N ALA A 295 35.78 19.02 12.50
CA ALA A 295 36.53 20.19 12.03
C ALA A 295 37.07 20.00 10.61
N GLU A 296 37.75 18.88 10.35
CA GLU A 296 38.22 18.52 9.01
C GLU A 296 37.08 18.48 7.99
N LYS A 297 35.96 17.83 8.33
CA LYS A 297 34.78 17.77 7.44
C LYS A 297 34.22 19.16 7.14
N ALA A 298 34.14 20.03 8.14
CA ALA A 298 33.64 21.39 7.97
C ALA A 298 34.55 22.24 7.07
N LEU A 299 35.87 22.13 7.24
CA LEU A 299 36.84 22.84 6.42
C LEU A 299 36.77 22.41 4.96
N LEU A 300 36.66 21.11 4.68
CA LEU A 300 36.44 20.61 3.34
C LEU A 300 35.19 21.23 2.71
N ILE A 301 34.05 21.26 3.43
CA ILE A 301 32.81 21.87 2.95
C ILE A 301 33.00 23.36 2.65
N TYR A 302 33.68 24.08 3.53
CA TYR A 302 33.95 25.50 3.36
C TYR A 302 34.85 25.79 2.16
N GLU A 303 35.92 25.00 1.96
CA GLU A 303 36.83 25.14 0.82
C GLU A 303 36.13 24.87 -0.52
N TYR A 304 35.20 23.93 -0.54
CA TYR A 304 34.46 23.56 -1.75
C TYR A 304 33.36 24.56 -2.12
N ASP A 305 32.55 25.02 -1.17
CA ASP A 305 31.43 25.96 -1.45
C ASP A 305 31.87 27.44 -1.38
N GLY A 306 32.85 27.77 -0.52
CA GLY A 306 33.53 29.07 -0.39
C GLY A 306 32.65 30.28 -0.02
N LYS A 307 31.32 30.14 -0.05
CA LYS A 307 30.36 31.24 0.00
C LYS A 307 29.64 31.39 1.35
N LYS A 308 29.61 30.33 2.17
CA LYS A 308 28.90 30.32 3.45
C LYS A 308 29.87 30.44 4.62
N SER A 309 29.77 31.54 5.39
CA SER A 309 30.54 31.75 6.61
C SER A 309 30.03 30.95 7.82
N GLU A 310 28.82 30.40 7.72
CA GLU A 310 28.24 29.48 8.71
C GLU A 310 27.27 28.51 8.02
N PHE A 311 27.19 27.28 8.52
CA PHE A 311 26.32 26.22 7.98
C PHE A 311 26.20 25.03 8.95
N HIS A 312 25.16 24.22 8.79
CA HIS A 312 25.05 22.92 9.47
C HIS A 312 25.68 21.80 8.64
N PHE A 313 26.13 20.75 9.30
CA PHE A 313 26.59 19.53 8.66
C PHE A 313 26.47 18.34 9.61
N ASP A 314 26.36 17.14 9.04
CA ASP A 314 26.36 15.89 9.81
C ASP A 314 27.79 15.38 10.04
N PHE A 315 28.02 14.68 11.14
CA PHE A 315 29.23 13.85 11.31
C PHE A 315 28.92 12.69 12.26
N LYS A 316 29.12 11.44 11.81
CA LYS A 316 28.85 10.21 12.57
C LYS A 316 27.48 10.23 13.29
N ASN A 317 26.41 10.50 12.53
CA ASN A 317 25.03 10.57 13.02
C ASN A 317 24.79 11.59 14.14
N ARG A 318 25.51 12.71 14.11
CA ARG A 318 25.28 13.90 14.94
C ARG A 318 25.21 15.14 14.06
N LEU A 319 24.52 16.17 14.53
CA LEU A 319 24.41 17.45 13.83
C LEU A 319 25.33 18.49 14.46
N TYR A 320 26.12 19.16 13.62
CA TYR A 320 27.08 20.19 13.99
C TYR A 320 26.76 21.50 13.28
N TRP A 321 27.20 22.59 13.89
CA TRP A 321 27.19 23.93 13.31
C TRP A 321 28.61 24.43 13.15
N PHE A 322 28.97 24.82 11.94
CA PHE A 322 30.21 25.51 11.63
C PHE A 322 29.95 27.02 11.57
N LYS A 323 30.86 27.81 12.14
CA LYS A 323 30.93 29.26 11.95
C LYS A 323 32.40 29.68 11.85
N LEU A 324 32.73 30.43 10.80
CA LEU A 324 34.03 31.06 10.65
C LEU A 324 34.07 32.37 11.44
N ASP A 325 35.06 32.52 12.31
CA ASP A 325 35.36 33.79 12.97
C ASP A 325 36.30 34.59 12.08
N ILE A 326 35.74 35.58 11.37
CA ILE A 326 36.45 36.38 10.38
C ILE A 326 37.56 37.22 11.04
N ASP A 327 37.36 37.68 12.28
CA ASP A 327 38.34 38.50 12.99
C ASP A 327 39.51 37.64 13.50
N ALA A 328 39.21 36.46 14.03
CA ALA A 328 40.24 35.48 14.40
C ALA A 328 40.99 34.96 13.17
N TYR A 329 40.30 34.75 12.05
CA TYR A 329 40.91 34.33 10.79
C TYR A 329 41.88 35.39 10.28
N SER A 330 41.48 36.66 10.26
CA SER A 330 42.32 37.77 9.82
C SER A 330 43.56 37.93 10.70
N LYS A 331 43.43 37.77 12.02
CA LYS A 331 44.57 37.80 12.95
C LYS A 331 45.52 36.61 12.74
N ALA A 332 44.97 35.40 12.62
CA ALA A 332 45.77 34.20 12.39
C ALA A 332 46.49 34.23 11.04
N ARG A 333 45.85 34.79 10.00
CA ARG A 333 46.44 35.02 8.68
C ARG A 333 47.64 35.95 8.76
N ASN A 334 47.49 37.11 9.41
CA ASN A 334 48.59 38.07 9.59
C ASN A 334 49.77 37.45 10.35
N MET A 335 49.50 36.63 11.38
CA MET A 335 50.55 35.91 12.10
C MET A 335 51.31 34.87 11.25
N GLN A 336 50.65 34.27 10.25
CA GLN A 336 51.31 33.35 9.32
C GLN A 336 52.20 34.10 8.32
N ASP A 337 51.76 35.29 7.89
CA ASP A 337 52.53 36.17 7.00
C ASP A 337 53.77 36.77 7.71
N ASP A 338 53.70 37.00 9.02
CA ASP A 338 54.81 37.52 9.84
C ASP A 338 55.75 36.43 10.40
N SER A 339 55.53 35.14 10.07
CA SER A 339 56.29 34.02 10.64
C SER A 339 57.64 33.77 9.94
N HIS A 340 58.64 33.23 10.66
CA HIS A 340 59.97 32.92 10.11
C HIS A 340 59.95 31.90 8.95
N ASP A 341 58.88 31.10 8.84
CA ASP A 341 58.66 30.12 7.76
C ASP A 341 57.73 30.65 6.64
N ALA A 342 57.36 31.94 6.67
CA ALA A 342 56.42 32.54 5.73
C ALA A 342 56.86 32.43 4.25
N ASP A 343 58.17 32.41 3.99
CA ASP A 343 58.75 32.25 2.65
C ASP A 343 58.73 30.77 2.16
N ASN A 344 58.56 29.81 3.08
CA ASN A 344 58.51 28.38 2.77
C ASN A 344 57.08 27.84 2.63
N MET A 345 56.07 28.63 3.00
CA MET A 345 54.65 28.27 2.90
C MET A 345 53.99 28.94 1.70
N THR A 346 53.30 28.15 0.88
CA THR A 346 52.44 28.67 -0.18
C THR A 346 51.26 29.45 0.41
N GLU A 347 50.70 30.39 -0.36
CA GLU A 347 49.52 31.18 0.04
C GLU A 347 48.33 30.32 0.48
N GLU A 348 48.18 29.14 -0.14
CA GLU A 348 47.17 28.15 0.17
C GLU A 348 47.44 27.45 1.52
N GLN A 349 48.70 27.13 1.84
CA GLN A 349 49.09 26.56 3.14
C GLN A 349 48.89 27.56 4.28
N LYS A 350 49.23 28.84 4.07
CA LYS A 350 48.97 29.91 5.04
C LYS A 350 47.47 30.10 5.28
N ARG A 351 46.66 29.99 4.22
CA ARG A 351 45.19 30.10 4.29
C ARG A 351 44.61 28.93 5.08
N HIS A 352 45.05 27.71 4.80
CA HIS A 352 44.62 26.50 5.52
C HIS A 352 45.00 26.57 7.02
N ALA A 353 46.22 27.00 7.36
CA ALA A 353 46.65 27.18 8.75
C ALA A 353 45.82 28.24 9.50
N ALA A 354 45.50 29.37 8.86
CA ALA A 354 44.65 30.41 9.42
C ALA A 354 43.20 29.92 9.62
N LEU A 355 42.64 29.15 8.68
CA LEU A 355 41.31 28.54 8.82
C LEU A 355 41.27 27.54 10.00
N MET A 356 42.31 26.74 10.17
CA MET A 356 42.44 25.82 11.31
C MET A 356 42.45 26.53 12.66
N ALA A 357 42.98 27.75 12.73
CA ALA A 357 43.08 28.54 13.97
C ALA A 357 41.82 29.37 14.31
N SER A 358 40.85 29.49 13.40
CA SER A 358 39.77 30.50 13.47
C SER A 358 38.35 29.99 13.21
N HIS A 359 38.16 28.68 13.11
CA HIS A 359 36.84 28.08 12.96
C HIS A 359 36.22 27.70 14.30
N ASN A 360 34.89 27.79 14.41
CA ASN A 360 34.11 27.26 15.51
C ASN A 360 33.19 26.15 15.00
N VAL A 361 33.41 24.92 15.49
CA VAL A 361 32.52 23.77 15.26
C VAL A 361 31.85 23.40 16.56
N ARG A 362 30.52 23.53 16.61
CA ARG A 362 29.70 23.25 17.78
C ARG A 362 28.75 22.08 17.52
N PRO A 363 28.70 21.03 18.35
CA PRO A 363 27.62 20.06 18.28
C PRO A 363 26.29 20.72 18.67
N ILE A 364 25.30 20.62 17.80
CA ILE A 364 23.95 21.19 18.02
C ILE A 364 22.87 20.12 18.17
N ALA A 365 23.16 18.86 17.83
CA ALA A 365 22.39 17.71 18.27
C ALA A 365 23.28 16.49 18.50
N ASN A 366 22.96 15.68 19.53
CA ASN A 366 23.64 14.40 19.79
C ASN A 366 23.11 13.24 18.94
N CYS A 367 22.21 13.53 18.01
CA CYS A 367 21.59 12.64 17.04
C CYS A 367 21.51 13.38 15.69
N LEU A 368 21.04 12.69 14.65
CA LEU A 368 20.86 13.24 13.32
C LEU A 368 19.38 13.17 12.90
N PRO A 369 18.60 14.23 13.16
CA PRO A 369 17.24 14.35 12.65
C PRO A 369 17.27 14.74 11.17
N LYS A 370 16.59 13.96 10.33
CA LYS A 370 16.45 14.20 8.88
C LYS A 370 14.97 14.23 8.50
N PRO A 371 14.44 15.34 7.96
CA PRO A 371 13.12 15.34 7.36
C PRO A 371 13.13 14.45 6.10
N LEU A 372 12.09 13.64 5.92
CA LEU A 372 11.95 12.74 4.77
C LEU A 372 10.90 13.25 3.79
N TYR A 373 9.70 13.53 4.30
CA TYR A 373 8.57 14.00 3.50
C TYR A 373 7.58 14.80 4.34
N PHE A 374 6.76 15.60 3.66
CA PHE A 374 5.55 16.20 4.21
C PHE A 374 4.36 15.28 3.93
N GLN A 375 3.62 14.88 4.96
CA GLN A 375 2.42 14.07 4.84
C GLN A 375 1.17 14.89 5.15
N GLU A 376 0.15 14.78 4.30
CA GLU A 376 -1.09 15.55 4.40
C GLU A 376 -2.32 14.69 4.17
N ASN A 377 -3.39 14.99 4.91
CA ASN A 377 -4.73 14.49 4.67
C ASN A 377 -5.56 15.64 4.07
N ARG A 378 -5.88 15.54 2.78
CA ARG A 378 -6.64 16.58 2.07
C ARG A 378 -8.09 16.74 2.55
N ILE A 379 -8.62 15.76 3.27
CA ILE A 379 -10.01 15.78 3.77
C ILE A 379 -10.07 16.48 5.12
N THR A 380 -9.13 16.18 6.03
CA THR A 380 -9.12 16.74 7.39
C THR A 380 -8.31 18.02 7.52
N ASP A 381 -7.55 18.39 6.48
CA ASP A 381 -6.56 19.48 6.47
C ASP A 381 -5.43 19.28 7.51
N GLU A 382 -5.26 18.05 7.99
CA GLU A 382 -4.18 17.72 8.91
C GLU A 382 -2.88 17.42 8.14
N SER A 383 -1.78 17.97 8.64
CA SER A 383 -0.47 17.78 8.01
C SER A 383 0.69 17.75 8.99
N TRP A 384 1.72 16.99 8.64
CA TRP A 384 2.93 16.80 9.44
C TRP A 384 4.15 16.56 8.57
N TYR A 385 5.31 16.92 9.09
CA TYR A 385 6.60 16.51 8.54
C TYR A 385 7.02 15.17 9.13
N TYR A 386 7.38 14.21 8.30
CA TYR A 386 7.88 12.91 8.72
C TYR A 386 9.41 12.94 8.79
N PHE A 387 9.97 12.58 9.94
CA PHE A 387 11.40 12.62 10.21
C PHE A 387 11.94 11.22 10.49
N ARG A 388 13.21 11.00 10.12
CA ARG A 388 14.06 9.91 10.63
C ARG A 388 15.12 10.49 11.56
N VAL A 389 15.27 9.91 12.74
CA VAL A 389 16.27 10.27 13.73
C VAL A 389 17.28 9.13 13.84
N GLU A 390 18.51 9.39 13.43
CA GLU A 390 19.64 8.44 13.50
C GLU A 390 20.53 8.76 14.71
N PHE A 391 21.19 7.74 15.25
CA PHE A 391 22.01 7.86 16.46
C PHE A 391 23.47 7.47 16.19
N PRO A 392 24.43 8.00 16.95
CA PRO A 392 25.84 7.62 16.87
C PRO A 392 26.14 6.24 17.49
N HIS A 393 25.22 5.69 18.29
CA HIS A 393 25.29 4.33 18.84
C HIS A 393 24.49 3.36 17.95
N ASP A 394 24.62 2.05 18.18
CA ASP A 394 23.94 0.97 17.42
C ASP A 394 22.42 0.89 17.68
N GLY A 395 21.79 2.00 18.06
CA GLY A 395 20.35 2.09 18.28
C GLY A 395 19.61 2.17 16.94
N ILE A 396 18.44 1.54 16.88
CA ILE A 396 17.58 1.57 15.69
C ILE A 396 17.08 3.00 15.46
N ALA A 397 17.16 3.47 14.21
CA ALA A 397 16.66 4.78 13.84
C ALA A 397 15.15 4.90 14.12
N VAL A 398 14.73 6.02 14.70
CA VAL A 398 13.32 6.30 14.98
C VAL A 398 12.72 7.09 13.84
N LYS A 399 11.51 6.76 13.41
CA LYS A 399 10.76 7.55 12.43
C LYS A 399 9.42 8.01 12.99
N ASN A 400 9.14 9.30 12.92
CA ASN A 400 7.89 9.85 13.45
C ASN A 400 7.54 11.22 12.87
N THR A 401 6.33 11.71 13.17
CA THR A 401 5.82 13.00 12.71
C THR A 401 6.22 14.16 13.60
N PHE A 402 6.39 15.32 12.99
CA PHE A 402 6.57 16.64 13.60
C PHE A 402 5.51 17.59 13.02
N THR A 403 4.88 18.39 13.87
CA THR A 403 3.96 19.44 13.42
C THR A 403 4.77 20.66 12.96
N SER A 404 4.14 21.58 12.22
CA SER A 404 4.76 22.86 11.86
C SER A 404 5.23 23.64 13.09
N ALA A 405 4.48 23.58 14.20
CA ALA A 405 4.89 24.21 15.46
C ALA A 405 6.14 23.58 16.07
N HIS A 406 6.31 22.24 15.96
CA HIS A 406 7.51 21.57 16.46
C HIS A 406 8.77 21.98 15.69
N ILE A 407 8.69 22.26 14.40
CA ILE A 407 9.88 22.63 13.59
C ILE A 407 10.16 24.14 13.57
N ALA A 408 9.18 24.97 13.92
CA ALA A 408 9.31 26.43 13.95
C ALA A 408 9.97 26.98 15.25
N SER A 409 10.28 26.12 16.22
CA SER A 409 10.87 26.53 17.49
C SER A 409 11.80 25.45 18.04
N ALA A 410 13.05 25.80 18.36
CA ALA A 410 14.04 24.90 18.95
C ALA A 410 13.57 24.27 20.26
N ALA A 411 12.79 24.99 21.07
CA ALA A 411 12.26 24.47 22.31
C ALA A 411 11.24 23.34 22.08
N GLU A 412 10.32 23.53 21.14
CA GLU A 412 9.31 22.53 20.77
C GLU A 412 9.93 21.37 19.99
N PHE A 413 10.90 21.67 19.11
CA PHE A 413 11.68 20.66 18.40
C PHE A 413 12.41 19.73 19.37
N LYS A 414 13.09 20.31 20.38
CA LYS A 414 13.77 19.57 21.44
C LYS A 414 12.80 18.70 22.25
N LYS A 415 11.64 19.25 22.66
CA LYS A 415 10.61 18.48 23.39
C LYS A 415 10.12 17.30 22.55
N ARG A 416 9.83 17.53 21.27
CA ARG A 416 9.35 16.48 20.37
C ARG A 416 10.41 15.41 20.12
N LEU A 417 11.67 15.79 19.92
CA LEU A 417 12.78 14.83 19.80
C LEU A 417 12.89 13.94 21.03
N LEU A 418 12.89 14.52 22.24
CA LEU A 418 12.93 13.75 23.49
C LEU A 418 11.73 12.79 23.64
N ALA A 419 10.56 13.19 23.15
CA ALA A 419 9.34 12.38 23.23
C ALA A 419 9.34 11.16 22.30
N ILE A 420 9.94 11.27 21.10
CA ILE A 420 9.94 10.19 20.12
C ILE A 420 11.22 9.35 20.17
N ALA A 421 12.33 9.95 20.57
CA ALA A 421 13.68 9.40 20.50
C ALA A 421 14.36 9.57 21.87
N PRO A 422 14.29 8.55 22.75
CA PRO A 422 14.87 8.63 24.08
C PRO A 422 16.35 9.02 24.05
N GLY A 423 16.72 10.08 24.78
CA GLY A 423 18.09 10.60 24.83
C GLY A 423 18.51 11.49 23.66
N ALA A 424 17.68 11.65 22.63
CA ALA A 424 17.92 12.61 21.54
C ALA A 424 17.73 14.05 22.03
N MET A 425 18.75 14.89 21.86
CA MET A 425 18.80 16.25 22.36
C MET A 425 19.23 17.22 21.26
N TYR A 426 18.43 18.26 21.05
CA TYR A 426 18.79 19.44 20.27
C TYR A 426 19.23 20.58 21.21
N SER A 427 20.32 21.26 20.84
CA SER A 427 20.99 22.31 21.61
C SER A 427 21.44 23.50 20.74
N GLY A 428 21.02 23.54 19.47
CA GLY A 428 21.16 24.71 18.60
C GLY A 428 20.16 25.82 18.97
N THR A 429 20.37 27.01 18.43
CA THR A 429 19.44 28.15 18.60
C THR A 429 18.26 28.04 17.64
N ASN A 430 17.24 28.90 17.80
CA ASN A 430 16.14 29.01 16.83
C ASN A 430 16.65 29.38 15.43
N ALA A 431 17.51 30.40 15.32
CA ALA A 431 18.07 30.83 14.03
C ALA A 431 18.83 29.70 13.31
N MET A 432 19.53 28.84 14.06
CA MET A 432 20.18 27.65 13.47
C MET A 432 19.14 26.66 12.95
N LEU A 433 18.07 26.42 13.72
CA LEU A 433 16.99 25.51 13.31
C LEU A 433 16.27 26.03 12.06
N ASP A 434 15.93 27.32 12.01
CA ASP A 434 15.25 27.94 10.88
C ASP A 434 16.06 27.75 9.60
N ARG A 435 17.38 27.98 9.66
CA ARG A 435 18.27 27.79 8.51
C ARG A 435 18.39 26.33 8.08
N ILE A 436 18.45 25.40 9.04
CA ILE A 436 18.41 23.96 8.74
C ILE A 436 17.10 23.62 8.04
N MET A 437 15.96 24.08 8.55
CA MET A 437 14.65 23.79 7.97
C MET A 437 14.47 24.45 6.60
N GLU A 438 15.01 25.64 6.38
CA GLU A 438 15.00 26.30 5.06
C GLU A 438 15.75 25.46 4.02
N ASP A 439 16.94 24.95 4.35
CA ASP A 439 17.74 24.12 3.45
C ASP A 439 17.12 22.72 3.26
N GLU A 440 16.67 22.07 4.34
CA GLU A 440 16.23 20.66 4.32
C GLU A 440 14.77 20.47 3.87
N LEU A 441 13.89 21.44 4.08
CA LEU A 441 12.48 21.35 3.67
C LEU A 441 12.23 21.88 2.26
N TYR A 442 13.21 22.57 1.66
CA TYR A 442 13.09 23.06 0.29
C TYR A 442 12.84 21.91 -0.68
N ASN A 443 11.71 21.98 -1.40
CA ASN A 443 11.25 20.95 -2.34
C ASN A 443 11.10 19.55 -1.70
N ILE A 444 10.73 19.49 -0.42
CA ILE A 444 10.47 18.23 0.28
C ILE A 444 9.33 17.45 -0.40
N ARG A 445 9.48 16.13 -0.45
CA ARG A 445 8.48 15.23 -1.04
C ARG A 445 7.15 15.34 -0.30
N ARG A 446 6.03 15.30 -1.02
CA ARG A 446 4.68 15.24 -0.44
C ARG A 446 4.10 13.84 -0.54
N VAL A 447 3.45 13.39 0.53
CA VAL A 447 2.78 12.08 0.65
C VAL A 447 1.34 12.31 1.08
N GLU A 448 0.40 11.86 0.28
CA GLU A 448 -1.02 11.90 0.62
C GLU A 448 -1.34 10.79 1.62
N THR A 449 -2.28 11.06 2.52
CA THR A 449 -2.66 10.12 3.57
C THR A 449 -4.15 9.82 3.59
N VAL A 450 -4.48 8.60 4.02
CA VAL A 450 -5.85 8.14 4.31
C VAL A 450 -5.94 7.58 5.72
N ASP A 451 -7.11 7.68 6.36
CA ASP A 451 -7.32 7.26 7.77
C ASP A 451 -7.92 5.85 7.90
N PHE A 452 -7.97 5.10 6.80
CA PHE A 452 -8.55 3.76 6.73
C PHE A 452 -7.62 2.77 6.01
N ILE A 453 -7.91 1.48 6.19
CA ILE A 453 -7.32 0.38 5.39
C ILE A 453 -8.35 -0.05 4.35
N GLY A 454 -7.96 -0.12 3.07
CA GLY A 454 -8.92 -0.42 2.01
C GLY A 454 -8.73 0.32 0.70
N TYR A 455 -9.78 0.33 -0.12
CA TYR A 455 -9.85 1.08 -1.37
C TYR A 455 -10.01 2.58 -1.13
N SER A 456 -9.26 3.42 -1.85
CA SER A 456 -9.50 4.86 -1.93
C SER A 456 -9.92 5.20 -3.35
N ILE A 457 -11.20 5.56 -3.50
CA ILE A 457 -11.77 6.01 -4.78
C ILE A 457 -11.08 7.25 -5.32
N GLU A 458 -10.59 8.14 -4.45
CA GLU A 458 -9.90 9.37 -4.84
C GLU A 458 -8.56 9.07 -5.55
N HIS A 459 -7.93 7.95 -5.21
CA HIS A 459 -6.62 7.55 -5.75
C HIS A 459 -6.70 6.37 -6.73
N GLY A 460 -7.85 5.71 -6.84
CA GLY A 460 -8.00 4.45 -7.58
C GLY A 460 -7.04 3.38 -7.09
N CYS A 461 -6.87 3.27 -5.75
CA CYS A 461 -5.82 2.46 -5.14
C CYS A 461 -6.32 1.77 -3.88
N TYR A 462 -6.05 0.47 -3.76
CA TYR A 462 -6.16 -0.27 -2.52
C TYR A 462 -4.91 -0.06 -1.66
N VAL A 463 -5.10 0.14 -0.35
CA VAL A 463 -4.06 0.18 0.68
C VAL A 463 -4.39 -0.89 1.72
N LEU A 464 -3.77 -2.07 1.59
CA LEU A 464 -4.08 -3.30 2.33
C LEU A 464 -2.92 -3.66 3.27
N GLY A 465 -2.72 -2.84 4.30
CA GLY A 465 -1.60 -2.99 5.22
C GLY A 465 -0.28 -2.53 4.58
N ASP A 466 0.65 -3.45 4.36
CA ASP A 466 1.96 -3.18 3.76
C ASP A 466 2.02 -3.45 2.25
N VAL A 467 0.86 -3.69 1.64
CA VAL A 467 0.67 -3.84 0.19
C VAL A 467 -0.33 -2.81 -0.33
N ALA A 468 -0.02 -2.17 -1.45
CA ALA A 468 -0.97 -1.38 -2.21
C ALA A 468 -1.24 -2.02 -3.58
N VAL A 469 -2.45 -1.86 -4.12
CA VAL A 469 -2.83 -2.36 -5.46
C VAL A 469 -3.46 -1.23 -6.27
N LYS A 470 -2.93 -0.98 -7.46
CA LYS A 470 -3.42 0.04 -8.40
C LYS A 470 -3.25 -0.45 -9.82
N ASP A 471 -4.28 -0.30 -10.64
CA ASP A 471 -4.28 -0.69 -12.07
C ASP A 471 -3.78 -2.12 -12.31
N GLY A 472 -4.20 -3.07 -11.46
CA GLY A 472 -3.80 -4.48 -11.54
C GLY A 472 -2.37 -4.81 -11.09
N CYS A 473 -1.58 -3.80 -10.73
CA CYS A 473 -0.23 -3.96 -10.20
C CYS A 473 -0.22 -3.77 -8.68
N PHE A 474 0.68 -4.47 -7.98
CA PHE A 474 0.86 -4.29 -6.54
C PHE A 474 2.22 -3.66 -6.22
N TYR A 475 2.27 -2.93 -5.12
CA TYR A 475 3.41 -2.16 -4.65
C TYR A 475 3.63 -2.44 -3.17
N GLU A 476 4.90 -2.49 -2.76
CA GLU A 476 5.29 -2.74 -1.38
C GLU A 476 5.54 -1.42 -0.64
N LEU A 477 5.30 -1.44 0.67
CA LEU A 477 5.66 -0.33 1.53
C LEU A 477 7.17 -0.12 1.50
N ASN A 478 7.61 1.11 1.22
CA ASN A 478 9.04 1.41 1.14
C ASN A 478 9.68 1.54 2.53
N ASN A 479 11.01 1.71 2.55
CA ASN A 479 11.78 1.93 3.77
C ASN A 479 11.51 3.28 4.46
N GLU A 480 10.57 4.09 3.97
CA GLU A 480 10.14 5.38 4.53
C GLU A 480 8.64 5.35 4.93
N ASP A 481 8.05 4.15 4.96
CA ASP A 481 6.70 3.88 5.48
C ASP A 481 5.57 4.49 4.64
N PHE A 482 5.73 4.56 3.32
CA PHE A 482 4.67 4.91 2.37
C PHE A 482 4.77 4.11 1.04
N PHE A 483 3.73 4.15 0.23
CA PHE A 483 3.68 3.55 -1.10
C PHE A 483 4.06 4.56 -2.17
N ASP A 484 5.02 4.19 -3.02
CA ASP A 484 5.55 5.04 -4.08
C ASP A 484 5.11 4.49 -5.45
N ILE A 485 3.95 4.97 -5.94
CA ILE A 485 3.22 4.43 -7.08
C ILE A 485 3.27 5.44 -8.24
N GLY A 486 4.36 5.42 -9.01
CA GLY A 486 4.56 6.38 -10.10
C GLY A 486 4.64 7.82 -9.58
N LYS A 487 3.60 8.63 -9.81
CA LYS A 487 3.48 10.00 -9.27
C LYS A 487 2.73 10.05 -7.93
N LEU A 488 2.02 8.99 -7.57
CA LEU A 488 1.24 8.91 -6.34
C LEU A 488 2.16 8.46 -5.19
N SER A 489 2.20 9.23 -4.11
CA SER A 489 2.82 8.83 -2.86
C SER A 489 1.73 8.74 -1.80
N LEU A 490 1.41 7.53 -1.32
CA LEU A 490 0.22 7.29 -0.50
C LEU A 490 0.57 6.52 0.78
N LYS A 491 -0.06 6.87 1.90
CA LYS A 491 0.14 6.20 3.19
C LYS A 491 -1.16 6.10 3.99
N SER A 492 -1.43 4.96 4.60
CA SER A 492 -2.50 4.89 5.60
C SER A 492 -1.98 5.28 6.99
N LEU A 493 -2.72 6.14 7.69
CA LEU A 493 -2.49 6.46 9.10
C LEU A 493 -3.15 5.46 10.06
N ASN A 494 -4.01 4.59 9.53
CA ASN A 494 -4.68 3.56 10.32
C ASN A 494 -3.71 2.46 10.72
N LYS A 495 -3.56 2.25 12.03
CA LYS A 495 -2.75 1.17 12.61
C LYS A 495 -3.57 0.12 13.35
N SER A 496 -4.90 0.28 13.40
CA SER A 496 -5.79 -0.58 14.18
C SER A 496 -6.19 -1.85 13.44
N VAL A 497 -6.15 -1.82 12.10
CA VAL A 497 -6.44 -2.97 11.24
C VAL A 497 -5.12 -3.50 10.69
N SER A 498 -4.73 -4.70 11.12
CA SER A 498 -3.53 -5.39 10.64
C SER A 498 -3.92 -6.49 9.65
N LEU A 499 -3.37 -6.44 8.45
CA LEU A 499 -3.57 -7.43 7.39
C LEU A 499 -2.22 -8.03 7.00
N ARG A 500 -2.14 -9.37 6.97
CA ARG A 500 -0.99 -10.14 6.47
C ARG A 500 -1.34 -10.74 5.12
N ILE A 501 -0.87 -10.10 4.04
CA ILE A 501 -1.19 -10.49 2.66
C ILE A 501 -0.07 -11.34 2.07
N ASN A 502 -0.39 -12.57 1.67
CA ASN A 502 0.53 -13.44 0.97
C ASN A 502 0.75 -12.95 -0.48
N ARG A 503 2.02 -12.75 -0.83
CA ARG A 503 2.48 -12.27 -2.15
C ARG A 503 3.07 -13.37 -3.02
N LYS A 504 3.32 -14.54 -2.43
CA LYS A 504 4.05 -15.67 -3.00
C LYS A 504 3.08 -16.73 -3.48
N ALA A 505 3.07 -16.93 -4.80
CA ALA A 505 2.13 -17.85 -5.44
C ALA A 505 2.35 -19.33 -5.05
N ASP A 506 3.56 -19.69 -4.63
CA ASP A 506 3.96 -21.03 -4.20
C ASP A 506 3.51 -21.39 -2.78
N GLU A 507 3.29 -20.39 -1.92
CA GLU A 507 2.76 -20.59 -0.56
C GLU A 507 1.21 -20.60 -0.54
N TYR A 508 0.56 -20.21 -1.64
CA TYR A 508 -0.90 -20.07 -1.71
C TYR A 508 -1.62 -21.39 -1.98
N ARG A 509 -2.50 -21.77 -1.06
CA ARG A 509 -3.41 -22.91 -1.17
C ARG A 509 -4.67 -22.56 -1.95
N ARG A 510 -5.20 -23.53 -2.69
CA ARG A 510 -6.41 -23.38 -3.52
C ARG A 510 -7.52 -24.38 -3.16
N ASP A 511 -7.16 -25.43 -2.43
CA ASP A 511 -8.06 -26.49 -1.96
C ASP A 511 -9.07 -25.99 -0.92
N TRP A 512 -8.83 -24.82 -0.33
CA TRP A 512 -9.76 -24.19 0.60
C TRP A 512 -11.16 -23.95 0.02
N LEU A 513 -11.28 -23.77 -1.30
CA LEU A 513 -12.58 -23.57 -1.94
C LEU A 513 -13.42 -24.85 -1.91
N ASP A 514 -12.79 -26.01 -2.15
CA ASP A 514 -13.45 -27.31 -2.07
C ASP A 514 -13.80 -27.66 -0.62
N LEU A 515 -12.95 -27.28 0.34
CA LEU A 515 -13.26 -27.41 1.76
C LEU A 515 -14.43 -26.49 2.18
N LEU A 516 -14.47 -25.24 1.70
CA LEU A 516 -15.57 -24.32 1.94
C LEU A 516 -16.90 -24.88 1.39
N TRP A 517 -16.87 -25.41 0.17
CA TRP A 517 -18.01 -26.08 -0.43
C TRP A 517 -18.43 -27.31 0.38
N THR A 518 -17.49 -28.15 0.80
CA THR A 518 -17.78 -29.35 1.59
C THR A 518 -18.37 -29.00 2.96
N ALA A 519 -17.86 -27.95 3.61
CA ALA A 519 -18.29 -27.56 4.95
C ALA A 519 -19.62 -26.80 4.97
N PHE A 520 -19.88 -25.95 3.98
CA PHE A 520 -20.98 -24.97 4.03
C PHE A 520 -21.83 -24.90 2.74
N GLY A 521 -21.49 -25.68 1.71
CA GLY A 521 -22.22 -25.77 0.45
C GLY A 521 -22.42 -24.42 -0.24
N ALA A 522 -23.59 -24.26 -0.87
CA ALA A 522 -23.96 -23.03 -1.58
C ALA A 522 -24.09 -21.82 -0.64
N LYS A 523 -24.45 -22.02 0.64
CA LYS A 523 -24.51 -20.94 1.64
C LYS A 523 -23.12 -20.37 1.91
N GLY A 524 -22.09 -21.23 2.00
CA GLY A 524 -20.69 -20.82 2.13
C GLY A 524 -20.20 -20.01 0.92
N LEU A 525 -20.54 -20.45 -0.30
CA LEU A 525 -20.20 -19.72 -1.52
C LEU A 525 -20.95 -18.37 -1.63
N ALA A 526 -22.20 -18.29 -1.18
CA ALA A 526 -22.95 -17.04 -1.13
C ALA A 526 -22.32 -16.04 -0.15
N ALA A 527 -21.87 -16.52 1.03
CA ALA A 527 -21.13 -15.71 1.98
C ALA A 527 -19.78 -15.23 1.40
N LEU A 528 -19.03 -16.12 0.72
CA LEU A 528 -17.79 -15.77 0.02
C LEU A 528 -18.04 -14.71 -1.07
N THR A 529 -19.12 -14.83 -1.83
CA THR A 529 -19.49 -13.88 -2.90
C THR A 529 -19.73 -12.48 -2.33
N PHE A 530 -20.43 -12.39 -1.19
CA PHE A 530 -20.63 -11.10 -0.52
C PHE A 530 -19.31 -10.54 0.03
N TRP A 531 -18.48 -11.42 0.61
CA TRP A 531 -17.17 -11.03 1.14
C TRP A 531 -16.29 -10.46 0.03
N PHE A 532 -16.22 -11.16 -1.10
CA PHE A 532 -15.54 -10.72 -2.31
C PHE A 532 -16.08 -9.38 -2.82
N GLY A 533 -17.40 -9.23 -2.95
CA GLY A 533 -18.03 -7.98 -3.37
C GLY A 533 -17.76 -6.80 -2.42
N SER A 534 -17.45 -7.08 -1.16
CA SER A 534 -17.10 -6.04 -0.19
C SER A 534 -15.86 -5.26 -0.61
N LEU A 535 -14.89 -5.88 -1.29
CA LEU A 535 -13.70 -5.20 -1.87
C LEU A 535 -14.05 -4.09 -2.85
N PHE A 536 -15.24 -4.18 -3.44
CA PHE A 536 -15.70 -3.29 -4.48
C PHE A 536 -16.91 -2.46 -4.04
N ALA A 537 -17.28 -2.50 -2.75
CA ALA A 537 -18.52 -1.90 -2.26
C ALA A 537 -18.62 -0.39 -2.57
N GLU A 538 -17.50 0.34 -2.53
CA GLU A 538 -17.48 1.76 -2.87
C GLU A 538 -17.68 1.99 -4.37
N GLN A 539 -17.00 1.22 -5.22
CA GLN A 539 -17.15 1.26 -6.67
C GLN A 539 -18.56 0.84 -7.11
N ILE A 540 -19.11 -0.20 -6.49
CA ILE A 540 -20.49 -0.67 -6.77
C ILE A 540 -21.49 0.39 -6.35
N ARG A 541 -21.31 1.06 -5.20
CA ARG A 541 -22.16 2.20 -4.82
C ARG A 541 -22.02 3.37 -5.79
N ALA A 542 -20.85 3.62 -6.37
CA ALA A 542 -20.71 4.64 -7.41
C ALA A 542 -21.52 4.31 -8.68
N LEU A 543 -21.68 3.02 -9.02
CA LEU A 543 -22.47 2.56 -10.17
C LEU A 543 -23.97 2.44 -9.88
N HIS A 544 -24.33 1.83 -8.75
CA HIS A 544 -25.69 1.39 -8.43
C HIS A 544 -26.30 2.15 -7.22
N SER A 545 -25.61 3.16 -6.69
CA SER A 545 -26.03 3.94 -5.50
C SER A 545 -26.21 3.14 -4.21
N SER A 546 -25.92 1.83 -4.20
CA SER A 546 -26.21 0.93 -3.08
C SER A 546 -25.29 -0.30 -3.05
N TYR A 547 -25.17 -0.91 -1.86
CA TYR A 547 -24.60 -2.24 -1.66
C TYR A 547 -25.32 -2.93 -0.49
N PRO A 548 -25.73 -4.21 -0.61
CA PRO A 548 -26.51 -4.91 0.42
C PRO A 548 -25.77 -5.09 1.74
N PHE A 549 -26.55 -5.39 2.79
CA PHE A 549 -26.04 -5.93 4.04
C PHE A 549 -26.14 -7.45 4.00
N LEU A 550 -25.17 -8.15 4.59
CA LEU A 550 -25.24 -9.60 4.78
C LEU A 550 -25.71 -9.90 6.19
N GLU A 551 -26.66 -10.81 6.32
CA GLU A 551 -27.08 -11.38 7.60
C GLU A 551 -26.79 -12.87 7.61
N ILE A 552 -25.98 -13.32 8.57
CA ILE A 552 -25.66 -14.72 8.84
C ILE A 552 -26.26 -15.06 10.21
N ILE A 553 -27.33 -15.84 10.21
CA ILE A 553 -27.96 -16.34 11.43
C ILE A 553 -27.84 -17.85 11.56
N GLY A 554 -28.17 -18.37 12.74
CA GLY A 554 -28.19 -19.80 12.99
C GLY A 554 -28.03 -20.14 14.46
N GLU A 555 -28.27 -21.39 14.83
CA GLU A 555 -28.07 -21.82 16.22
C GLU A 555 -26.58 -21.74 16.63
N ALA A 556 -26.32 -21.74 17.94
CA ALA A 556 -24.95 -21.92 18.44
C ALA A 556 -24.35 -23.20 17.84
N GLY A 557 -23.07 -23.24 17.48
CA GLY A 557 -22.45 -24.43 16.88
C GLY A 557 -22.84 -24.72 15.41
N ALA A 558 -23.62 -23.87 14.75
CA ALA A 558 -23.92 -24.00 13.31
C ALA A 558 -22.72 -23.64 12.40
N GLY A 559 -21.55 -23.32 12.95
CA GLY A 559 -20.32 -23.03 12.19
C GLY A 559 -20.15 -21.58 11.71
N LYS A 560 -21.03 -20.65 12.12
CA LYS A 560 -21.01 -19.22 11.72
C LYS A 560 -19.66 -18.54 11.95
N SER A 561 -19.13 -18.63 13.17
CA SER A 561 -17.86 -18.01 13.53
C SER A 561 -16.70 -18.62 12.76
N THR A 562 -16.69 -19.95 12.55
CA THR A 562 -15.70 -20.63 11.71
C THR A 562 -15.71 -20.10 10.27
N LEU A 563 -16.89 -19.92 9.68
CA LEU A 563 -17.04 -19.34 8.33
C LEU A 563 -16.50 -17.90 8.28
N ILE A 564 -16.92 -17.04 9.20
CA ILE A 564 -16.53 -15.62 9.23
C ILE A 564 -15.03 -15.46 9.46
N GLU A 565 -14.47 -16.17 10.43
CA GLU A 565 -13.02 -16.14 10.69
C GLU A 565 -12.23 -16.63 9.48
N PHE A 566 -12.70 -17.69 8.81
CA PHE A 566 -12.06 -18.15 7.57
C PHE A 566 -12.12 -17.11 6.45
N LEU A 567 -13.28 -16.47 6.23
CA LEU A 567 -13.42 -15.40 5.23
C LEU A 567 -12.50 -14.20 5.55
N TRP A 568 -12.26 -13.90 6.83
CA TRP A 568 -11.26 -12.91 7.24
C TRP A 568 -9.81 -13.33 6.91
N LYS A 569 -9.48 -14.63 7.01
CA LYS A 569 -8.16 -15.13 6.59
C LYS A 569 -7.89 -14.88 5.11
N LEU A 570 -8.90 -15.02 4.24
CA LEU A 570 -8.79 -14.68 2.82
C LEU A 570 -8.39 -13.21 2.58
N PHE A 571 -8.68 -12.34 3.55
CA PHE A 571 -8.36 -10.91 3.52
C PHE A 571 -7.11 -10.56 4.35
N GLY A 572 -6.39 -11.58 4.84
CA GLY A 572 -5.16 -11.41 5.61
C GLY A 572 -5.38 -11.13 7.09
N ARG A 573 -6.59 -11.29 7.61
CA ARG A 573 -6.90 -11.01 9.02
C ARG A 573 -7.17 -12.31 9.78
N GLY A 574 -6.27 -12.66 10.70
CA GLY A 574 -6.41 -13.85 11.55
C GLY A 574 -7.02 -13.50 12.92
N GLY A 575 -7.75 -14.46 13.50
CA GLY A 575 -8.26 -14.37 14.88
C GLY A 575 -9.24 -13.22 15.13
N TYR A 576 -10.00 -12.82 14.10
CA TYR A 576 -10.99 -11.75 14.19
C TYR A 576 -12.31 -12.20 13.57
N GLU A 577 -13.39 -12.03 14.31
CA GLU A 577 -14.76 -12.31 13.85
C GLU A 577 -15.50 -11.00 13.56
N GLY A 578 -15.60 -10.12 14.56
CA GLY A 578 -16.32 -8.85 14.51
C GLY A 578 -16.27 -8.12 15.84
N PHE A 579 -17.18 -7.16 16.06
CA PHE A 579 -17.34 -6.50 17.36
C PHE A 579 -18.81 -6.43 17.79
N ASP A 580 -19.04 -6.46 19.10
CA ASP A 580 -20.37 -6.27 19.69
C ASP A 580 -20.71 -4.76 19.71
N PRO A 581 -21.71 -4.30 18.93
CA PRO A 581 -22.09 -2.89 18.89
C PRO A 581 -22.73 -2.42 20.20
N SER A 582 -23.33 -3.31 20.98
CA SER A 582 -23.97 -3.01 22.27
C SER A 582 -22.94 -2.80 23.39
N LYS A 583 -21.73 -3.37 23.28
CA LYS A 583 -20.60 -3.11 24.20
C LYS A 583 -19.83 -1.82 23.86
N SER A 584 -20.11 -1.20 22.72
CA SER A 584 -19.33 -0.07 22.20
C SER A 584 -20.04 1.27 22.34
N SER A 585 -19.34 2.30 22.82
CA SER A 585 -19.87 3.68 22.83
C SER A 585 -20.16 4.16 21.40
N LEU A 586 -21.10 5.10 21.24
CA LEU A 586 -21.42 5.69 19.94
C LEU A 586 -20.19 6.21 19.18
N ALA A 587 -19.19 6.74 19.90
CA ALA A 587 -17.96 7.27 19.29
C ALA A 587 -16.95 6.17 18.93
N ALA A 588 -16.93 5.07 19.69
CA ALA A 588 -16.12 3.90 19.34
C ALA A 588 -16.72 3.17 18.13
N ARG A 589 -18.05 3.00 18.08
CA ARG A 589 -18.76 2.43 16.92
C ARG A 589 -18.47 3.22 15.65
N ALA A 590 -18.73 4.53 15.65
CA ALA A 590 -18.50 5.37 14.47
C ALA A 590 -17.05 5.25 13.92
N ARG A 591 -16.06 5.11 14.81
CA ARG A 591 -14.67 4.82 14.41
C ARG A 591 -14.53 3.44 13.75
N ASN A 592 -15.10 2.38 14.33
CA ASN A 592 -15.06 1.04 13.71
C ASN A 592 -15.68 1.03 12.30
N PHE A 593 -16.77 1.79 12.07
CA PHE A 593 -17.38 1.93 10.74
C PHE A 593 -16.52 2.70 9.73
N ALA A 594 -15.63 3.58 10.20
CA ALA A 594 -14.77 4.42 9.35
C ALA A 594 -13.34 3.87 9.18
N GLN A 595 -12.95 2.83 9.93
CA GLN A 595 -11.59 2.28 9.91
C GLN A 595 -11.24 1.55 8.61
N VAL A 596 -12.24 1.14 7.84
CA VAL A 596 -12.05 0.31 6.65
C VAL A 596 -12.80 0.86 5.44
N SER A 597 -12.24 0.59 4.26
CA SER A 597 -12.87 0.83 2.96
C SER A 597 -12.80 -0.44 2.13
N GLY A 598 -13.88 -0.80 1.45
CA GLY A 598 -13.90 -2.05 0.69
C GLY A 598 -13.67 -3.31 1.56
N LEU A 599 -13.92 -3.27 2.87
CA LEU A 599 -13.84 -4.44 3.74
C LEU A 599 -15.11 -4.56 4.59
N PRO A 600 -15.47 -5.77 5.05
CA PRO A 600 -16.61 -5.96 5.94
C PRO A 600 -16.45 -5.31 7.31
N VAL A 601 -17.52 -4.70 7.80
CA VAL A 601 -17.72 -4.30 9.20
C VAL A 601 -18.70 -5.30 9.80
N VAL A 602 -18.17 -6.23 10.61
CA VAL A 602 -18.92 -7.36 11.16
C VAL A 602 -19.44 -7.02 12.56
N LEU A 603 -20.76 -7.08 12.72
CA LEU A 603 -21.48 -6.88 13.96
C LEU A 603 -21.88 -8.24 14.53
N ILE A 604 -21.42 -8.55 15.73
CA ILE A 604 -21.70 -9.82 16.42
C ILE A 604 -22.51 -9.60 17.70
N GLU A 605 -23.26 -10.63 18.14
CA GLU A 605 -23.94 -10.66 19.46
C GLU A 605 -24.85 -9.45 19.76
N SER A 606 -25.48 -8.89 18.72
CA SER A 606 -26.38 -7.73 18.83
C SER A 606 -27.76 -8.05 19.42
N ASP A 607 -28.16 -9.33 19.40
CA ASP A 607 -29.43 -9.86 19.90
C ASP A 607 -29.32 -10.36 21.34
N ARG A 608 -29.25 -9.43 22.31
CA ARG A 608 -29.42 -9.83 23.71
C ARG A 608 -30.89 -10.10 23.99
N GLU A 609 -31.24 -11.37 24.15
CA GLU A 609 -32.47 -11.73 24.87
C GLU A 609 -32.45 -11.01 26.21
N ARG A 610 -33.57 -10.36 26.55
CA ARG A 610 -33.82 -9.89 27.91
C ARG A 610 -33.97 -11.15 28.77
N ALA A 611 -32.85 -11.73 29.20
CA ALA A 611 -32.87 -12.79 30.19
C ALA A 611 -33.69 -12.29 31.38
N GLU A 612 -34.78 -12.98 31.66
CA GLU A 612 -35.66 -12.69 32.79
C GLU A 612 -34.81 -12.56 34.05
N GLY A 613 -34.71 -11.34 34.59
CA GLY A 613 -34.14 -11.09 35.91
C GLY A 613 -32.89 -10.20 36.01
N ASN A 614 -32.24 -9.74 34.94
CA ASN A 614 -31.06 -8.85 35.10
C ASN A 614 -31.04 -7.60 34.20
N ASN A 615 -31.02 -6.44 34.86
CA ASN A 615 -30.78 -5.07 34.39
C ASN A 615 -31.61 -4.55 33.17
N PRO A 616 -32.68 -3.76 33.42
CA PRO A 616 -33.47 -3.06 32.40
C PRO A 616 -32.69 -2.03 31.54
N HIS A 617 -31.39 -1.85 31.79
CA HIS A 617 -30.56 -0.79 31.23
C HIS A 617 -29.71 -1.21 30.01
N VAL A 618 -29.71 -2.49 29.60
CA VAL A 618 -29.00 -2.91 28.38
C VAL A 618 -29.94 -2.75 27.18
N ARG A 619 -29.81 -1.62 26.47
CA ARG A 619 -30.52 -1.39 25.19
C ARG A 619 -29.93 -2.28 24.10
N SER A 620 -30.78 -2.99 23.37
CA SER A 620 -30.44 -3.64 22.10
C SER A 620 -30.00 -2.60 21.07
N PHE A 621 -29.15 -3.00 20.12
CA PHE A 621 -28.68 -2.13 19.05
C PHE A 621 -29.85 -1.74 18.11
N ASP A 622 -29.94 -0.46 17.75
CA ASP A 622 -30.95 0.01 16.81
C ASP A 622 -30.44 -0.14 15.37
N TRP A 623 -30.95 -1.15 14.68
CA TRP A 623 -30.62 -1.44 13.29
C TRP A 623 -30.95 -0.31 12.32
N ASP A 624 -31.92 0.54 12.65
CA ASP A 624 -32.31 1.65 11.79
C ASP A 624 -31.21 2.72 11.65
N GLU A 625 -30.22 2.75 12.57
CA GLU A 625 -29.01 3.59 12.45
C GLU A 625 -28.20 3.25 11.18
N LEU A 626 -28.32 2.03 10.63
CA LEU A 626 -27.54 1.58 9.47
C LEU A 626 -28.13 1.98 8.11
N LYS A 627 -29.32 2.60 8.06
CA LYS A 627 -30.00 2.92 6.78
C LYS A 627 -29.11 3.70 5.80
N THR A 628 -28.28 4.61 6.31
CA THR A 628 -27.38 5.47 5.52
C THR A 628 -26.17 4.71 4.97
N ALA A 629 -25.67 3.70 5.69
CA ALA A 629 -24.54 2.87 5.30
C ALA A 629 -24.80 2.08 4.00
N TYR A 630 -26.07 1.73 3.73
CA TYR A 630 -26.47 1.07 2.49
C TYR A 630 -26.06 1.86 1.25
N ASN A 631 -26.19 3.20 1.33
CA ASN A 631 -25.83 4.13 0.26
C ASN A 631 -24.43 4.73 0.43
N GLY A 632 -23.61 4.21 1.35
CA GLY A 632 -22.25 4.70 1.62
C GLY A 632 -22.19 6.06 2.31
N ARG A 633 -23.32 6.55 2.84
CA ARG A 633 -23.36 7.82 3.55
C ARG A 633 -22.83 7.65 4.98
N SER A 634 -22.44 8.76 5.59
CA SER A 634 -21.93 8.73 6.96
C SER A 634 -22.95 8.11 7.92
N VAL A 635 -22.44 7.27 8.83
CA VAL A 635 -23.21 6.76 9.97
C VAL A 635 -23.26 7.77 11.12
N ARG A 636 -22.36 8.77 11.12
CA ARG A 636 -22.31 9.80 12.17
C ARG A 636 -21.48 11.01 11.79
N ALA A 637 -21.95 12.18 12.22
CA ALA A 637 -21.26 13.46 12.16
C ALA A 637 -20.50 13.82 13.46
N ARG A 638 -19.35 14.50 13.33
CA ARG A 638 -18.60 15.08 14.46
C ARG A 638 -18.18 16.52 14.13
N GLY A 639 -18.41 17.48 15.03
CA GLY A 639 -17.92 18.85 14.86
C GLY A 639 -16.38 18.92 14.84
N MET A 640 -15.83 19.74 13.94
CA MET A 640 -14.39 20.00 13.86
C MET A 640 -14.00 21.13 14.81
N ALA A 641 -12.79 21.06 15.38
CA ALA A 641 -12.27 22.08 16.29
C ALA A 641 -11.62 23.25 15.53
N THR A 642 -12.31 23.79 14.52
CA THR A 642 -11.80 24.84 13.62
C THR A 642 -12.34 26.24 13.95
N GLY A 643 -13.12 26.40 15.03
CA GLY A 643 -13.75 27.67 15.39
C GLY A 643 -14.92 28.09 14.49
N GLY A 644 -15.26 27.27 13.49
CA GLY A 644 -16.41 27.43 12.59
C GLY A 644 -17.50 26.35 12.76
N ASN A 645 -18.48 26.32 11.86
CA ASN A 645 -19.58 25.34 11.83
C ASN A 645 -19.26 24.06 11.02
N GLU A 646 -17.98 23.77 10.81
CA GLU A 646 -17.53 22.64 10.00
C GLU A 646 -17.74 21.32 10.74
N THR A 647 -18.24 20.32 10.01
CA THR A 647 -18.56 19.00 10.55
C THR A 647 -17.85 17.93 9.74
N TYR A 648 -17.13 17.03 10.41
CA TYR A 648 -16.51 15.87 9.83
C TYR A 648 -17.53 14.73 9.74
N GLU A 649 -17.93 14.41 8.52
CA GLU A 649 -18.89 13.34 8.18
C GLU A 649 -18.24 12.34 7.21
N PRO A 650 -17.31 11.49 7.68
CA PRO A 650 -16.68 10.52 6.81
C PRO A 650 -17.75 9.57 6.24
N PRO A 651 -17.78 9.35 4.92
CA PRO A 651 -18.71 8.40 4.32
C PRO A 651 -18.40 6.97 4.77
N PHE A 652 -19.40 6.10 4.70
CA PHE A 652 -19.22 4.68 4.98
C PHE A 652 -18.69 3.96 3.73
N ARG A 653 -17.47 3.43 3.82
CA ARG A 653 -16.77 2.87 2.65
C ARG A 653 -16.71 1.35 2.63
N GLY A 654 -17.02 0.68 3.74
CA GLY A 654 -17.04 -0.78 3.85
C GLY A 654 -18.36 -1.42 3.42
N SER A 655 -18.59 -2.65 3.88
CA SER A 655 -19.89 -3.34 3.84
C SER A 655 -20.33 -3.74 5.24
N VAL A 656 -21.62 -4.04 5.46
CA VAL A 656 -22.12 -4.48 6.77
C VAL A 656 -22.38 -5.97 6.73
N VAL A 657 -21.85 -6.68 7.73
CA VAL A 657 -22.17 -8.08 8.02
C VAL A 657 -22.76 -8.15 9.41
N ILE A 658 -23.88 -8.86 9.55
CA ILE A 658 -24.58 -9.09 10.80
C ILE A 658 -24.49 -10.58 11.09
N SER A 659 -23.89 -10.96 12.22
CA SER A 659 -23.78 -12.34 12.66
C SER A 659 -24.37 -12.50 14.06
N GLN A 660 -25.44 -13.28 14.18
CA GLN A 660 -26.17 -13.46 15.43
C GLN A 660 -26.92 -14.79 15.45
N ASN A 661 -27.59 -15.12 16.55
CA ASN A 661 -28.33 -16.37 16.63
C ASN A 661 -29.71 -16.25 15.99
N ASN A 662 -30.43 -15.16 16.32
CA ASN A 662 -31.78 -14.90 15.85
C ASN A 662 -31.81 -13.89 14.69
N ALA A 663 -32.81 -13.97 13.83
CA ALA A 663 -33.00 -13.01 12.75
C ALA A 663 -33.15 -11.56 13.28
N VAL A 664 -32.65 -10.59 12.50
CA VAL A 664 -32.79 -9.16 12.75
C VAL A 664 -34.28 -8.82 12.81
N ASN A 665 -34.72 -8.33 13.97
CA ASN A 665 -36.01 -7.67 14.09
C ASN A 665 -35.82 -6.16 13.88
N ALA A 666 -36.18 -5.66 12.69
CA ALA A 666 -36.03 -4.26 12.30
C ALA A 666 -37.15 -3.79 11.37
N SER A 667 -37.13 -2.50 11.01
CA SER A 667 -38.08 -1.94 10.05
C SER A 667 -37.97 -2.62 8.68
N GLU A 668 -39.05 -2.61 7.89
CA GLU A 668 -39.05 -3.07 6.49
C GLU A 668 -37.91 -2.45 5.67
N ALA A 669 -37.58 -1.19 5.98
CA ALA A 669 -36.50 -0.48 5.32
C ALA A 669 -35.14 -1.15 5.54
N ILE A 670 -34.87 -1.69 6.74
CA ILE A 670 -33.65 -2.49 6.99
C ILE A 670 -33.80 -3.89 6.40
N LEU A 671 -34.95 -4.54 6.59
CA LEU A 671 -35.13 -5.93 6.12
C LEU A 671 -34.92 -6.07 4.61
N SER A 672 -35.40 -5.10 3.83
CA SER A 672 -35.22 -5.03 2.37
C SER A 672 -33.80 -4.69 1.89
N ARG A 673 -32.87 -4.33 2.78
CA ARG A 673 -31.45 -4.08 2.48
C ARG A 673 -30.56 -5.30 2.72
N ILE A 674 -31.12 -6.36 3.29
CA ILE A 674 -30.37 -7.53 3.75
C ILE A 674 -30.50 -8.68 2.75
N VAL A 675 -29.36 -9.30 2.43
CA VAL A 675 -29.28 -10.66 1.87
C VAL A 675 -29.08 -11.62 3.04
N HIS A 676 -29.93 -12.64 3.15
CA HIS A 676 -30.10 -13.42 4.37
C HIS A 676 -29.61 -14.86 4.20
N LEU A 677 -28.77 -15.33 5.13
CA LEU A 677 -28.30 -16.71 5.23
C LEU A 677 -28.66 -17.28 6.59
N ASN A 678 -29.31 -18.44 6.59
CA ASN A 678 -29.62 -19.20 7.79
C ASN A 678 -28.84 -20.52 7.80
N PHE A 679 -28.07 -20.74 8.86
CA PHE A 679 -27.31 -21.95 9.12
C PHE A 679 -27.97 -22.75 10.25
N ASP A 680 -28.23 -24.01 9.98
CA ASP A 680 -28.73 -24.97 10.96
C ASP A 680 -27.72 -26.12 11.10
N ARG A 681 -28.02 -27.08 11.98
CA ARG A 681 -27.18 -28.26 12.20
C ARG A 681 -27.60 -29.47 11.36
N SER A 682 -28.62 -29.34 10.51
CA SER A 682 -29.24 -30.49 9.82
C SER A 682 -28.32 -31.09 8.74
N GLU A 683 -27.47 -30.27 8.13
CA GLU A 683 -26.52 -30.68 7.08
C GLU A 683 -25.13 -31.09 7.63
N GLN A 684 -24.96 -31.13 8.96
CA GLN A 684 -23.67 -31.45 9.58
C GLN A 684 -23.39 -32.96 9.55
N THR A 685 -22.30 -33.34 8.90
CA THR A 685 -21.77 -34.71 8.87
C THR A 685 -20.32 -34.72 9.36
N LYS A 686 -19.75 -35.92 9.53
CA LYS A 686 -18.32 -36.06 9.85
C LYS A 686 -17.44 -35.35 8.81
N ALA A 687 -17.76 -35.49 7.52
CA ALA A 687 -16.99 -34.87 6.44
C ALA A 687 -17.09 -33.34 6.45
N THR A 688 -18.28 -32.77 6.71
CA THR A 688 -18.43 -31.31 6.82
C THR A 688 -17.71 -30.76 8.03
N GLY A 689 -17.70 -31.51 9.15
CA GLY A 689 -16.94 -31.17 10.36
C GLY A 689 -15.43 -31.16 10.13
N GLU A 690 -14.89 -32.21 9.51
CA GLU A 690 -13.45 -32.30 9.15
C GLU A 690 -13.03 -31.16 8.20
N ALA A 691 -13.88 -30.82 7.22
CA ALA A 691 -13.62 -29.69 6.33
C ALA A 691 -13.66 -28.34 7.06
N ALA A 692 -14.62 -28.13 7.97
CA ALA A 692 -14.71 -26.92 8.77
C ALA A 692 -13.50 -26.77 9.72
N ASP A 693 -13.03 -27.86 10.33
CA ASP A 693 -11.82 -27.88 11.15
C ASP A 693 -10.58 -27.56 10.31
N ALA A 694 -10.46 -28.13 9.10
CA ALA A 694 -9.36 -27.82 8.20
C ALA A 694 -9.31 -26.32 7.86
N LEU A 695 -10.45 -25.68 7.56
CA LEU A 695 -10.53 -24.22 7.33
C LEU A 695 -10.16 -23.42 8.59
N LYS A 696 -10.56 -23.90 9.78
CA LYS A 696 -10.24 -23.28 11.07
C LYS A 696 -8.74 -23.31 11.37
N PHE A 697 -8.03 -24.36 11.01
CA PHE A 697 -6.59 -24.50 11.27
C PHE A 697 -5.68 -23.98 10.15
N MET A 698 -6.21 -23.64 8.98
CA MET A 698 -5.43 -22.97 7.93
C MET A 698 -4.81 -21.66 8.44
N GLU A 699 -3.56 -21.44 8.10
CA GLU A 699 -2.87 -20.20 8.42
C GLU A 699 -3.28 -19.08 7.46
N VAL A 700 -3.22 -17.83 7.96
CA VAL A 700 -3.61 -16.65 7.17
C VAL A 700 -2.77 -16.56 5.89
N ASP A 701 -1.47 -16.80 6.00
CA ASP A 701 -0.53 -16.68 4.89
C ASP A 701 -0.79 -17.74 3.80
N GLU A 702 -1.41 -18.88 4.12
CA GLU A 702 -1.73 -19.89 3.11
C GLU A 702 -2.87 -19.46 2.18
N VAL A 703 -3.75 -18.54 2.60
CA VAL A 703 -5.01 -18.23 1.91
C VAL A 703 -5.24 -16.75 1.61
N SER A 704 -4.47 -15.84 2.21
CA SER A 704 -4.62 -14.39 2.02
C SER A 704 -4.17 -13.88 0.64
N GLY A 705 -3.59 -14.74 -0.20
CA GLY A 705 -3.35 -14.44 -1.61
C GLY A 705 -4.65 -14.16 -2.39
N PHE A 706 -5.81 -14.57 -1.86
CA PHE A 706 -7.13 -14.31 -2.45
C PHE A 706 -7.42 -12.82 -2.61
N VAL A 707 -7.27 -12.00 -1.56
CA VAL A 707 -7.58 -10.56 -1.63
C VAL A 707 -6.68 -9.84 -2.63
N LEU A 708 -5.41 -10.22 -2.72
CA LEU A 708 -4.49 -9.67 -3.72
C LEU A 708 -4.91 -10.06 -5.13
N ALA A 709 -5.30 -11.33 -5.35
CA ALA A 709 -5.78 -11.81 -6.63
C ALA A 709 -7.10 -11.15 -7.07
N ALA A 710 -7.98 -10.81 -6.12
CA ALA A 710 -9.21 -10.07 -6.36
C ALA A 710 -8.93 -8.60 -6.71
N ALA A 711 -8.17 -7.89 -5.87
CA ALA A 711 -7.87 -6.47 -6.08
C ALA A 711 -7.11 -6.21 -7.41
N LYS A 712 -6.24 -7.13 -7.83
CA LYS A 712 -5.54 -7.01 -9.13
C LYS A 712 -6.48 -7.10 -10.34
N ARG A 713 -7.67 -7.68 -10.18
CA ARG A 713 -8.66 -7.83 -11.26
C ARG A 713 -9.81 -6.83 -11.14
N GLU A 714 -9.61 -5.74 -10.41
CA GLU A 714 -10.64 -4.72 -10.18
C GLU A 714 -11.38 -4.32 -11.47
N ALA A 715 -10.66 -3.99 -12.54
CA ALA A 715 -11.27 -3.59 -13.80
C ALA A 715 -12.18 -4.67 -14.40
N GLU A 716 -11.70 -5.92 -14.48
CA GLU A 716 -12.47 -7.06 -15.02
C GLU A 716 -13.71 -7.38 -14.16
N VAL A 717 -13.56 -7.27 -12.84
CA VAL A 717 -14.65 -7.51 -11.89
C VAL A 717 -15.73 -6.42 -12.03
N MET A 718 -15.31 -5.15 -12.05
CA MET A 718 -16.24 -4.03 -12.17
C MET A 718 -16.93 -3.97 -13.54
N GLU A 719 -16.25 -4.39 -14.61
CA GLU A 719 -16.86 -4.56 -15.94
C GLU A 719 -17.94 -5.64 -15.90
N THR A 720 -17.63 -6.81 -15.33
CA THR A 720 -18.61 -7.90 -15.17
C THR A 720 -19.82 -7.45 -14.35
N VAL A 721 -19.61 -6.75 -13.22
CA VAL A 721 -20.71 -6.23 -12.38
C VAL A 721 -21.57 -5.23 -13.16
N LYS A 722 -20.96 -4.31 -13.91
CA LYS A 722 -21.66 -3.31 -14.71
C LYS A 722 -22.52 -3.95 -15.82
N GLU A 723 -22.02 -5.00 -16.46
CA GLU A 723 -22.71 -5.68 -17.56
C GLU A 723 -23.80 -6.64 -17.07
N ARG A 724 -23.52 -7.42 -16.01
CA ARG A 724 -24.40 -8.51 -15.57
C ARG A 724 -25.50 -8.06 -14.62
N THR A 725 -25.30 -7.00 -13.83
CA THR A 725 -26.34 -6.56 -12.86
C THR A 725 -27.66 -6.19 -13.54
N PRO A 726 -27.70 -5.40 -14.65
CA PRO A 726 -28.96 -5.10 -15.34
C PRO A 726 -29.66 -6.35 -15.88
N VAL A 727 -28.91 -7.33 -16.38
CA VAL A 727 -29.46 -8.60 -16.91
C VAL A 727 -30.19 -9.36 -15.79
N TYR A 728 -29.54 -9.52 -14.63
CA TYR A 728 -30.17 -10.22 -13.50
C TYR A 728 -31.35 -9.44 -12.89
N ILE A 729 -31.32 -8.10 -12.94
CA ILE A 729 -32.50 -7.29 -12.57
C ILE A 729 -33.70 -7.67 -13.44
N ASP A 730 -33.51 -7.76 -14.76
CA ASP A 730 -34.58 -8.08 -15.69
C ASP A 730 -35.06 -9.53 -15.55
N GLU A 731 -34.14 -10.49 -15.36
CA GLU A 731 -34.49 -11.89 -15.09
C GLU A 731 -35.35 -12.03 -13.82
N LEU A 732 -34.90 -11.47 -12.70
CA LEU A 732 -35.63 -11.55 -11.42
C LEU A 732 -36.99 -10.84 -11.48
N ARG A 733 -37.12 -9.77 -12.29
CA ARG A 733 -38.43 -9.13 -12.54
C ARG A 733 -39.36 -10.03 -13.35
N GLN A 734 -38.84 -10.71 -14.37
CA GLN A 734 -39.62 -11.60 -15.23
C GLN A 734 -40.13 -12.83 -14.48
N GLU A 735 -39.39 -13.33 -13.49
CA GLU A 735 -39.84 -14.43 -12.61
C GLU A 735 -41.12 -14.08 -11.83
N GLY A 736 -41.35 -12.80 -11.52
CA GLY A 736 -42.56 -12.29 -10.87
C GLY A 736 -42.76 -12.70 -9.40
N THR A 737 -41.84 -13.49 -8.83
CA THR A 737 -41.87 -13.98 -7.44
C THR A 737 -41.43 -12.90 -6.45
N ILE A 738 -40.53 -11.99 -6.86
CA ILE A 738 -40.00 -10.89 -6.05
C ILE A 738 -40.62 -9.58 -6.55
N ARG A 739 -41.26 -8.83 -5.65
CA ARG A 739 -41.95 -7.57 -5.97
C ARG A 739 -41.20 -6.34 -5.49
N PHE A 740 -40.44 -6.45 -4.40
CA PHE A 740 -39.69 -5.31 -3.87
C PHE A 740 -38.48 -4.98 -4.75
N PRO A 741 -38.40 -3.79 -5.36
CA PRO A 741 -37.30 -3.42 -6.26
C PRO A 741 -35.91 -3.53 -5.62
N ARG A 742 -35.81 -3.19 -4.34
CA ARG A 742 -34.55 -3.27 -3.58
C ARG A 742 -34.07 -4.71 -3.40
N LEU A 743 -34.98 -5.67 -3.22
CA LEU A 743 -34.60 -7.08 -3.13
C LEU A 743 -34.08 -7.60 -4.46
N ILE A 744 -34.74 -7.21 -5.56
CA ILE A 744 -34.29 -7.53 -6.93
C ILE A 744 -32.88 -6.99 -7.15
N GLU A 745 -32.65 -5.71 -6.86
CA GLU A 745 -31.36 -5.07 -7.06
C GLU A 745 -30.25 -5.72 -6.22
N ASN A 746 -30.49 -5.96 -4.92
CA ASN A 746 -29.50 -6.60 -4.05
C ASN A 746 -29.10 -7.99 -4.54
N HIS A 747 -30.06 -8.82 -4.96
CA HIS A 747 -29.75 -10.19 -5.38
C HIS A 747 -29.20 -10.23 -6.81
N ALA A 748 -29.59 -9.30 -7.68
CA ALA A 748 -28.96 -9.12 -8.99
C ALA A 748 -27.48 -8.73 -8.86
N GLN A 749 -27.15 -7.82 -7.93
CA GLN A 749 -25.76 -7.49 -7.61
C GLN A 749 -24.99 -8.73 -7.12
N MET A 750 -25.58 -9.54 -6.24
CA MET A 750 -24.96 -10.78 -5.75
C MET A 750 -24.73 -11.81 -6.86
N LEU A 751 -25.68 -11.97 -7.79
CA LEU A 751 -25.55 -12.85 -8.95
C LEU A 751 -24.45 -12.37 -9.90
N ALA A 752 -24.38 -11.07 -10.16
CA ALA A 752 -23.30 -10.47 -10.97
C ALA A 752 -21.93 -10.62 -10.30
N LEU A 753 -21.86 -10.50 -8.97
CA LEU A 753 -20.65 -10.77 -8.20
C LEU A 753 -20.25 -12.24 -8.20
N ALA A 754 -21.21 -13.17 -8.24
CA ALA A 754 -20.94 -14.59 -8.38
C ALA A 754 -20.30 -14.91 -9.75
N ASP A 755 -20.78 -14.28 -10.82
CA ASP A 755 -20.13 -14.35 -12.15
C ASP A 755 -18.72 -13.75 -12.12
N ALA A 756 -18.52 -12.61 -11.45
CA ALA A 756 -17.22 -11.97 -11.35
C ALA A 756 -16.23 -12.75 -10.48
N LEU A 757 -16.71 -13.49 -9.47
CA LEU A 757 -15.88 -14.32 -8.59
C LEU A 757 -15.12 -15.40 -9.37
N GLU A 758 -15.67 -15.90 -10.49
CA GLU A 758 -15.03 -16.89 -11.36
C GLU A 758 -13.74 -16.36 -12.03
N LYS A 759 -13.52 -15.04 -12.04
CA LYS A 759 -12.25 -14.44 -12.50
C LYS A 759 -11.12 -14.69 -11.51
N VAL A 760 -11.43 -14.96 -10.25
CA VAL A 760 -10.46 -15.11 -9.15
C VAL A 760 -10.31 -16.56 -8.73
N VAL A 761 -11.41 -17.29 -8.63
CA VAL A 761 -11.45 -18.70 -8.21
C VAL A 761 -12.13 -19.57 -9.26
N ARG A 762 -11.88 -20.88 -9.23
CA ARG A 762 -12.49 -21.83 -10.18
C ARG A 762 -13.67 -22.52 -9.50
N LEU A 763 -14.88 -22.19 -9.94
CA LEU A 763 -16.10 -22.90 -9.52
C LEU A 763 -16.40 -24.02 -10.52
N THR A 764 -16.85 -25.17 -10.01
CA THR A 764 -17.40 -26.22 -10.88
C THR A 764 -18.78 -25.82 -11.42
N PRO A 765 -19.24 -26.39 -12.54
CA PRO A 765 -20.59 -26.11 -13.05
C PRO A 765 -21.71 -26.38 -12.04
N GLU A 766 -21.54 -27.41 -11.19
CA GLU A 766 -22.47 -27.74 -10.12
C GLU A 766 -22.47 -26.69 -9.01
N GLN A 767 -21.29 -26.26 -8.56
CA GLN A 767 -21.14 -25.21 -7.57
C GLN A 767 -21.76 -23.90 -8.07
N LYS A 768 -21.50 -23.53 -9.33
CA LYS A 768 -22.08 -22.32 -9.95
C LYS A 768 -23.60 -22.37 -9.98
N LYS A 769 -24.18 -23.47 -10.47
CA LYS A 769 -25.63 -23.65 -10.53
C LYS A 769 -26.27 -23.60 -9.15
N SER A 770 -25.64 -24.23 -8.16
CA SER A 770 -26.12 -24.26 -6.78
C SER A 770 -26.05 -22.89 -6.12
N LEU A 771 -24.99 -22.12 -6.40
CA LEU A 771 -24.84 -20.74 -5.94
C LEU A 771 -25.92 -19.82 -6.52
N ASP A 772 -26.16 -19.87 -7.85
CA ASP A 772 -27.25 -19.12 -8.49
C ASP A 772 -28.61 -19.45 -7.85
N THR A 773 -28.92 -20.74 -7.74
CA THR A 773 -30.17 -21.22 -7.13
C THR A 773 -30.31 -20.73 -5.69
N GLN A 774 -29.24 -20.79 -4.90
CA GLN A 774 -29.23 -20.34 -3.51
C GLN A 774 -29.49 -18.83 -3.41
N LEU A 775 -28.85 -18.01 -4.25
CA LEU A 775 -29.04 -16.56 -4.26
C LEU A 775 -30.48 -16.17 -4.65
N ARG A 776 -31.09 -16.85 -5.63
CA ARG A 776 -32.51 -16.64 -5.98
C ARG A 776 -33.44 -17.08 -4.85
N ARG A 777 -33.15 -18.21 -4.21
CA ARG A 777 -33.91 -18.70 -3.04
C ARG A 777 -33.90 -17.70 -1.89
N MET A 778 -32.74 -17.14 -1.57
CA MET A 778 -32.58 -16.09 -0.55
C MET A 778 -33.47 -14.87 -0.84
N ALA A 779 -33.59 -14.49 -2.12
CA ALA A 779 -34.43 -13.37 -2.52
C ALA A 779 -35.93 -13.64 -2.29
N VAL A 780 -36.38 -14.84 -2.65
CA VAL A 780 -37.78 -15.28 -2.47
C VAL A 780 -38.12 -15.42 -0.98
N GLU A 781 -37.28 -16.07 -0.19
CA GLU A 781 -37.44 -16.18 1.26
C GLU A 781 -37.51 -14.80 1.90
N ARG A 782 -36.66 -13.86 1.48
CA ARG A 782 -36.70 -12.49 2.01
C ARG A 782 -37.95 -11.73 1.60
N GLN A 783 -38.44 -11.91 0.38
CA GLN A 783 -39.71 -11.34 -0.07
C GLN A 783 -40.89 -11.84 0.78
N GLN A 784 -40.89 -13.12 1.18
CA GLN A 784 -41.90 -13.68 2.07
C GLN A 784 -41.83 -13.05 3.46
N VAL A 785 -40.63 -12.96 4.05
CA VAL A 785 -40.43 -12.32 5.37
C VAL A 785 -40.93 -10.86 5.37
N ILE A 786 -40.67 -10.11 4.30
CA ILE A 786 -41.18 -8.73 4.20
C ILE A 786 -42.71 -8.71 4.10
N ASN A 787 -43.33 -9.68 3.43
CA ASN A 787 -44.79 -9.74 3.30
C ASN A 787 -45.49 -10.20 4.59
N SER A 788 -44.79 -10.89 5.48
CA SER A 788 -45.33 -11.40 6.74
C SER A 788 -45.57 -10.30 7.78
N ASP A 789 -46.53 -10.56 8.67
CA ASP A 789 -46.79 -9.72 9.83
C ASP A 789 -45.71 -9.86 10.90
N HIS A 790 -45.53 -8.82 11.73
CA HIS A 790 -44.65 -8.89 12.89
C HIS A 790 -45.11 -10.03 13.84
N PRO A 791 -44.21 -10.79 14.51
CA PRO A 791 -44.60 -11.92 15.39
C PRO A 791 -45.72 -11.60 16.39
N LEU A 792 -45.62 -10.48 17.12
CA LEU A 792 -46.69 -10.03 18.04
C LEU A 792 -48.06 -9.77 17.36
N VAL A 793 -48.07 -9.42 16.06
CA VAL A 793 -49.30 -9.26 15.27
C VAL A 793 -49.82 -10.63 14.82
N GLN A 794 -48.93 -11.56 14.47
CA GLN A 794 -49.30 -12.95 14.18
C GLN A 794 -49.91 -13.63 15.41
N GLU A 795 -49.23 -13.57 16.57
CA GLU A 795 -49.73 -14.09 17.86
C GLU A 795 -51.10 -13.49 18.21
N PHE A 796 -51.27 -12.18 18.00
CA PHE A 796 -52.57 -11.55 18.19
C PHE A 796 -53.64 -12.14 17.27
N TRP A 797 -53.35 -12.35 15.99
CA TRP A 797 -54.31 -12.89 15.04
C TRP A 797 -54.62 -14.37 15.28
N GLU A 798 -53.64 -15.16 15.70
CA GLU A 798 -53.83 -16.55 16.13
C GLU A 798 -54.72 -16.63 17.37
N ALA A 799 -54.44 -15.80 18.39
CA ALA A 799 -55.27 -15.70 19.58
C ALA A 799 -56.67 -15.18 19.22
N PHE A 800 -56.79 -14.19 18.33
CA PHE A 800 -58.08 -13.69 17.86
C PHE A 800 -58.89 -14.79 17.19
N ASP A 801 -58.31 -15.52 16.25
CA ASP A 801 -58.98 -16.58 15.51
C ASP A 801 -59.42 -17.74 16.42
N TYR A 802 -58.55 -18.11 17.37
CA TYR A 802 -58.88 -19.10 18.40
C TYR A 802 -60.06 -18.65 19.28
N LEU A 803 -60.09 -17.37 19.67
CA LEU A 803 -61.15 -16.83 20.52
C LEU A 803 -62.47 -16.63 19.78
N ASP A 804 -62.43 -16.25 18.49
CA ASP A 804 -63.60 -16.00 17.65
C ASP A 804 -64.37 -17.30 17.35
N GLY A 805 -63.66 -18.39 17.04
CA GLY A 805 -64.24 -19.71 16.76
C GLY A 805 -64.89 -19.83 15.37
N THR A 806 -65.47 -21.00 15.05
CA THR A 806 -65.98 -21.33 13.69
C THR A 806 -67.49 -21.20 13.50
N ASP A 807 -68.30 -21.26 14.57
CA ASP A 807 -69.77 -21.36 14.44
C ASP A 807 -70.49 -20.02 14.48
N MET A 808 -70.06 -19.10 15.36
CA MET A 808 -70.66 -17.78 15.57
C MET A 808 -69.56 -16.79 15.99
N PRO A 809 -69.48 -15.58 15.41
CA PRO A 809 -68.46 -14.59 15.78
C PRO A 809 -68.55 -14.22 17.26
N LYS A 810 -67.44 -14.36 17.99
CA LYS A 810 -67.31 -13.99 19.41
C LYS A 810 -66.40 -12.79 19.63
N MET A 811 -65.46 -12.56 18.71
CA MET A 811 -64.47 -11.48 18.72
C MET A 811 -64.65 -10.49 17.57
N ASN A 812 -65.13 -10.94 16.40
CA ASN A 812 -65.42 -10.03 15.30
C ASN A 812 -66.72 -9.24 15.51
N HIS A 813 -66.62 -7.96 15.86
CA HIS A 813 -67.76 -7.07 16.03
C HIS A 813 -68.38 -6.60 14.71
N SER A 814 -67.77 -6.90 13.56
CA SER A 814 -68.26 -6.47 12.25
C SER A 814 -69.49 -7.29 11.85
N ARG A 815 -70.48 -6.62 11.26
CA ARG A 815 -71.58 -7.27 10.53
C ARG A 815 -71.30 -7.42 9.04
N ASP A 816 -70.32 -6.67 8.54
CA ASP A 816 -69.84 -6.74 7.16
C ASP A 816 -68.80 -7.86 7.08
N LEU A 817 -69.10 -8.86 6.25
CA LEU A 817 -68.26 -10.05 6.07
C LEU A 817 -66.90 -9.73 5.45
N SER A 818 -66.77 -8.60 4.73
CA SER A 818 -65.49 -8.14 4.17
C SER A 818 -64.56 -7.49 5.21
N LEU A 819 -65.01 -7.34 6.46
CA LEU A 819 -64.30 -6.62 7.52
C LEU A 819 -64.21 -7.40 8.82
N ILE A 820 -63.11 -7.18 9.53
CA ILE A 820 -62.92 -7.60 10.91
C ILE A 820 -62.90 -6.36 11.80
N ALA A 821 -63.79 -6.28 12.78
CA ALA A 821 -63.82 -5.18 13.75
C ALA A 821 -63.45 -5.69 15.14
N VAL A 822 -62.26 -5.33 15.62
CA VAL A 822 -61.75 -5.79 16.92
C VAL A 822 -61.84 -4.69 17.97
N ASN A 823 -62.54 -4.96 19.07
CA ASN A 823 -62.42 -4.13 20.26
C ASN A 823 -61.28 -4.70 21.14
N LEU A 824 -60.15 -4.00 21.22
CA LEU A 824 -58.97 -4.52 21.91
C LEU A 824 -59.18 -4.73 23.42
N ASN A 825 -60.05 -3.97 24.07
CA ASN A 825 -60.34 -4.16 25.49
C ASN A 825 -61.18 -5.43 25.71
N HIS A 826 -62.17 -5.66 24.84
CA HIS A 826 -62.95 -6.89 24.82
C HIS A 826 -62.07 -8.12 24.53
N PHE A 827 -61.18 -8.02 23.54
CA PHE A 827 -60.22 -9.08 23.23
C PHE A 827 -59.34 -9.45 24.45
N VAL A 828 -58.83 -8.45 25.18
CA VAL A 828 -58.01 -8.70 26.38
C VAL A 828 -58.83 -9.35 27.49
N GLN A 829 -60.07 -8.92 27.69
CA GLN A 829 -60.97 -9.53 28.66
C GLN A 829 -61.20 -11.02 28.36
N GLU A 830 -61.59 -11.33 27.11
CA GLU A 830 -61.88 -12.69 26.67
C GLU A 830 -60.65 -13.60 26.66
N ALA A 831 -59.49 -13.04 26.29
CA ALA A 831 -58.23 -13.75 26.40
C ALA A 831 -57.88 -14.08 27.85
N ALA A 832 -58.09 -13.16 28.79
CA ALA A 832 -57.87 -13.40 30.21
C ALA A 832 -58.81 -14.48 30.77
N GLU A 833 -60.09 -14.45 30.40
CA GLU A 833 -61.09 -15.46 30.79
C GLU A 833 -60.70 -16.86 30.29
N LYS A 834 -60.18 -16.98 29.06
CA LYS A 834 -59.71 -18.25 28.48
C LYS A 834 -58.23 -18.56 28.74
N ARG A 835 -57.58 -17.83 29.66
CA ARG A 835 -56.17 -18.00 30.05
C ARG A 835 -55.19 -17.97 28.86
N GLN A 836 -55.50 -17.18 27.83
CA GLN A 836 -54.59 -16.90 26.72
C GLN A 836 -53.66 -15.74 27.08
N GLN A 837 -52.39 -15.84 26.71
CA GLN A 837 -51.46 -14.74 26.88
C GLN A 837 -51.70 -13.68 25.80
N VAL A 838 -51.64 -12.40 26.18
CA VAL A 838 -51.86 -11.27 25.27
C VAL A 838 -50.62 -10.38 25.28
N PRO A 839 -50.10 -9.98 24.10
CA PRO A 839 -49.02 -9.01 24.01
C PRO A 839 -49.35 -7.68 24.71
N PRO A 840 -48.34 -6.96 25.25
CA PRO A 840 -48.57 -5.66 25.87
C PRO A 840 -49.30 -4.69 24.93
N LEU A 841 -50.50 -4.24 25.32
CA LEU A 841 -51.40 -3.42 24.49
C LEU A 841 -50.75 -2.17 23.88
N ARG A 842 -49.78 -1.57 24.59
CA ARG A 842 -49.10 -0.35 24.12
C ARG A 842 -48.24 -0.63 22.88
N GLU A 843 -47.54 -1.75 22.85
CA GLU A 843 -46.72 -2.17 21.71
C GLU A 843 -47.60 -2.73 20.60
N LEU A 844 -48.58 -3.57 20.96
CA LEU A 844 -49.54 -4.14 20.02
C LEU A 844 -50.29 -3.06 19.23
N LYS A 845 -50.78 -1.99 19.87
CA LYS A 845 -51.46 -0.87 19.17
C LYS A 845 -50.57 -0.14 18.14
N LYS A 846 -49.25 -0.14 18.33
CA LYS A 846 -48.33 0.44 17.35
C LYS A 846 -48.16 -0.51 16.15
N LEU A 847 -47.99 -1.79 16.42
CA LEU A 847 -47.71 -2.83 15.44
C LEU A 847 -48.96 -3.25 14.63
N LEU A 848 -50.14 -3.26 15.23
CA LEU A 848 -51.38 -3.62 14.52
C LEU A 848 -51.68 -2.71 13.32
N LYS A 849 -51.21 -1.46 13.36
CA LYS A 849 -51.36 -0.53 12.23
C LYS A 849 -50.57 -0.97 11.01
N THR A 850 -49.54 -1.79 11.19
CA THR A 850 -48.70 -2.34 10.12
C THR A 850 -49.12 -3.74 9.72
N SER A 851 -50.30 -4.21 10.17
CA SER A 851 -50.85 -5.52 9.82
C SER A 851 -51.04 -5.66 8.31
N ARG A 852 -50.47 -6.71 7.72
CA ARG A 852 -50.41 -7.02 6.28
C ARG A 852 -51.39 -8.11 5.89
N ASN A 853 -51.48 -9.21 6.63
CA ASN A 853 -52.40 -10.32 6.32
C ASN A 853 -53.86 -9.88 6.43
N ARG A 854 -54.13 -9.00 7.40
CA ARG A 854 -55.42 -8.33 7.62
C ARG A 854 -55.16 -6.84 7.66
N LYS A 855 -55.30 -6.16 6.52
CA LYS A 855 -54.89 -4.77 6.37
C LYS A 855 -55.69 -3.85 7.30
N TYR A 856 -55.00 -3.03 8.08
CA TYR A 856 -55.65 -2.07 8.98
C TYR A 856 -56.29 -0.91 8.20
N LEU A 857 -57.59 -0.68 8.42
CA LEU A 857 -58.41 0.33 7.73
C LEU A 857 -58.77 1.54 8.60
N GLY A 858 -58.32 1.57 9.85
CA GLY A 858 -58.60 2.66 10.79
C GLY A 858 -59.43 2.24 11.99
N GLN A 859 -59.83 3.23 12.80
CA GLN A 859 -60.69 3.03 13.96
C GLN A 859 -61.99 3.80 13.78
N ARG A 860 -63.12 3.11 13.94
CA ARG A 860 -64.44 3.74 13.89
C ARG A 860 -65.42 3.05 14.84
N PRO A 861 -66.49 3.75 15.27
CA PRO A 861 -67.61 3.12 15.95
C PRO A 861 -68.28 2.09 15.02
N VAL A 862 -68.59 0.92 15.54
CA VAL A 862 -69.29 -0.17 14.82
C VAL A 862 -70.47 -0.64 15.67
N ASN A 863 -71.60 -0.91 15.03
CA ASN A 863 -72.72 -1.60 15.69
C ASN A 863 -72.34 -3.08 15.87
N SER A 864 -72.11 -3.49 17.12
CA SER A 864 -71.55 -4.80 17.45
C SER A 864 -72.40 -5.96 16.92
N ASN A 865 -71.77 -6.91 16.22
CA ASN A 865 -72.38 -8.20 15.86
C ASN A 865 -72.47 -9.18 17.05
N ILE A 866 -71.71 -8.92 18.12
CA ILE A 866 -71.59 -9.81 19.28
C ILE A 866 -72.51 -9.37 20.43
N TRP A 867 -72.68 -8.06 20.61
CA TRP A 867 -73.42 -7.48 21.72
C TRP A 867 -74.70 -6.80 21.24
N GLY A 868 -75.84 -7.27 21.74
CA GLY A 868 -77.17 -6.79 21.33
C GLY A 868 -78.01 -7.84 20.59
N LYS A 869 -77.87 -9.13 20.92
CA LYS A 869 -78.78 -10.19 20.42
C LYS A 869 -80.25 -9.99 20.83
N ASP A 870 -80.51 -9.05 21.75
CA ASP A 870 -81.85 -8.71 22.26
C ASP A 870 -82.47 -7.48 21.54
N GLY A 871 -81.91 -7.05 20.40
CA GLY A 871 -82.52 -6.03 19.53
C GLY A 871 -82.05 -4.58 19.72
N ALA A 872 -81.26 -4.27 20.76
CA ALA A 872 -80.61 -2.97 20.93
C ALA A 872 -79.10 -3.08 20.63
N GLY A 873 -78.69 -2.72 19.40
CA GLY A 873 -77.28 -2.81 18.98
C GLY A 873 -76.37 -1.90 19.80
N LYS A 874 -75.39 -2.47 20.52
CA LYS A 874 -74.42 -1.69 21.29
C LYS A 874 -73.31 -1.19 20.36
N THR A 875 -73.19 0.13 20.22
CA THR A 875 -72.11 0.74 19.43
C THR A 875 -70.80 0.69 20.21
N VAL A 876 -69.75 0.16 19.59
CA VAL A 876 -68.44 -0.01 20.20
C VAL A 876 -67.35 0.55 19.28
N LYS A 877 -66.31 1.16 19.85
CA LYS A 877 -65.16 1.64 19.07
C LYS A 877 -64.23 0.46 18.77
N CYS A 878 -64.03 0.17 17.50
CA CYS A 878 -63.22 -0.97 17.05
C CYS A 878 -62.08 -0.53 16.14
N TRP A 879 -61.04 -1.36 16.12
CA TRP A 879 -59.98 -1.36 15.11
C TRP A 879 -60.48 -2.21 13.93
N ILE A 880 -60.49 -1.63 12.73
CA ILE A 880 -61.05 -2.26 11.54
C ILE A 880 -59.93 -2.80 10.67
N PHE A 881 -60.12 -4.01 10.17
CA PHE A 881 -59.21 -4.68 9.27
C PHE A 881 -59.98 -5.31 8.09
N GLU A 882 -59.31 -5.50 6.95
CA GLU A 882 -59.84 -6.31 5.86
C GLU A 882 -59.98 -7.77 6.29
N ASN A 883 -61.13 -8.38 5.98
CA ASN A 883 -61.32 -9.82 6.09
C ASN A 883 -61.01 -10.44 4.73
N THR A 884 -59.93 -11.20 4.66
CA THR A 884 -59.47 -11.88 3.45
C THR A 884 -59.91 -13.35 3.38
N ARG A 885 -60.78 -13.78 4.31
CA ARG A 885 -61.42 -15.10 4.30
C ARG A 885 -62.72 -15.14 3.50
#